data_AF-A0A7Y5SMZ1-F1
#
_entry.id   AF-A0A7Y5SMZ1-F1
#
_cell.length_a   1.000
_cell.length_b   1.000
_cell.length_c   1.000
_cell.angle_alpha   90.00
_cell.angle_beta   90.00
_cell.angle_gamma   90.00
#
_symmetry.space_group_name_H-M   'P 1'
#
loop_
_entity.id
_entity.type
_entity.pdbx_description
1 polymer ?
#
loop_
_entity_poly.entity_id
_entity_poly.type
_entity_poly.pdbx_seq_one_letter_code
_entity_poly.pdbx_strand_id
1 'polypeptide(L)'
;MTRIRQLPLLLPLCLLSVAIGPRARADWEDPFYPYRVPIAVDIPAAGDYRLELSPEEITGWINERADFRFDPRYFSYDGVLLIEIDGQGHPLPRRVEGGYRILLGRELVANGGFEEQDSGKPVGWQIGHAEFRLEKKSHDGSWCMTAAGADRHGCVQAIQTAPDTWYRFSCRAKGPASVNPHYCPKGQWWCIVPHTYLDPYIPAEGWYPIEYYFHTSDQSNWETGQVRMERYTGAADDVSVRECRVVFVLKSDQPGRRRFWLYYSPSEGITPEVPAHQIAAAPPAALAVQKTGETEYYEALLCYPLSSGPLGDLWYCSTLKKVFENEPPPAAAPQPIRLSAAKNESEALQLVFRPKSAGEIRAVRAGLNGPRKYTFPEASFDVRRAEFVRIHTPSKTGAGYEQVSRSAFTGRLPDPLPKFAPAALAPGGPNVIIWIDVAVPKDAPAGWSRGEITLETSGGLIRVPWELQVWDFTLPDRPTCRTAFQFSRYANTFLFPFHKVGESKEDRYELSRAYVAEMARYKVSARSPQSAGVWDAEKESLGPLGSEEKELSWALETLHVSGFGIGHHSGPTLGSQTVDTAAPTARQYEDLAAMLRKKGWMKDAYIQIDEPQPPHFAGVRRWIDAFRRQPHAKDIPMFAFVYDGQCYDALSDCVDILVPENNDGGNAASLAGIARWPKNKEVWCYWTNTAHQWIDAPNIAARLWAPKVWWMGAKGMATWAIAIWWEESPSLKLENPWVEPFSPWGNGVMAYFYPPNPQGIELAEKDMTVVPSLRFVLTRDGIEDYEYAVLLERLLSVRGPHDPATAAGKAALAALRRPFRTPTTWSVSEVHWQQARAAAARAIEELGKTGEVK
;
A
#
# COMPACT_ATOMS: atom_id res chain seq x y z
N MET A 1 36.75 -31.49 -79.72
CA MET A 1 35.40 -31.98 -79.35
C MET A 1 35.29 -31.95 -77.83
N THR A 2 34.25 -31.47 -77.12
CA THR A 2 33.11 -30.55 -77.42
C THR A 2 32.58 -30.12 -76.03
N ARG A 3 32.77 -28.89 -75.50
CA ARG A 3 32.15 -27.55 -75.74
C ARG A 3 30.62 -27.44 -75.53
N ILE A 4 30.20 -26.38 -74.79
CA ILE A 4 28.96 -25.55 -74.98
C ILE A 4 27.62 -26.22 -74.52
N ARG A 5 26.58 -25.57 -73.91
CA ARG A 5 26.21 -24.20 -73.42
C ARG A 5 24.98 -24.34 -72.44
N GLN A 6 24.37 -23.38 -71.72
CA GLN A 6 24.58 -21.96 -71.29
C GLN A 6 23.68 -21.63 -70.05
N LEU A 7 23.78 -20.42 -69.49
CA LEU A 7 22.81 -19.73 -68.60
C LEU A 7 21.92 -18.72 -69.42
N PRO A 8 20.84 -18.07 -68.91
CA PRO A 8 20.73 -17.24 -67.68
C PRO A 8 19.51 -17.60 -66.77
N LEU A 9 19.36 -17.23 -65.49
CA LEU A 9 19.72 -16.06 -64.65
C LEU A 9 18.73 -14.86 -64.70
N LEU A 10 17.92 -14.72 -63.65
CA LEU A 10 17.26 -13.48 -63.20
C LEU A 10 17.02 -13.56 -61.68
N LEU A 11 17.28 -12.47 -60.94
CA LEU A 11 17.02 -12.36 -59.49
C LEU A 11 15.58 -11.90 -59.21
N PRO A 12 15.10 -12.10 -57.97
CA PRO A 12 14.81 -10.93 -57.13
C PRO A 12 15.65 -10.89 -55.83
N LEU A 13 15.59 -9.75 -55.14
CA LEU A 13 16.48 -9.38 -54.04
C LEU A 13 16.42 -10.34 -52.83
N CYS A 14 17.59 -10.67 -52.28
CA CYS A 14 17.68 -11.10 -50.89
C CYS A 14 17.32 -9.92 -49.97
N LEU A 15 16.33 -10.11 -49.11
CA LEU A 15 16.13 -9.23 -47.96
C LEU A 15 17.32 -9.40 -47.01
N LEU A 16 18.15 -8.36 -46.91
CA LEU A 16 19.16 -8.26 -45.86
C LEU A 16 18.43 -8.16 -44.52
N SER A 17 18.35 -9.28 -43.81
CA SER A 17 18.00 -9.34 -42.40
C SER A 17 19.14 -8.71 -41.59
N VAL A 18 19.21 -7.37 -41.60
CA VAL A 18 20.06 -6.62 -40.69
C VAL A 18 19.58 -6.94 -39.29
N ALA A 19 20.35 -7.76 -38.58
CA ALA A 19 20.12 -8.05 -37.18
C ALA A 19 20.43 -6.80 -36.36
N ILE A 20 19.48 -5.85 -36.33
CA ILE A 20 19.40 -4.82 -35.30
C ILE A 20 19.03 -5.58 -34.01
N GLY A 21 20.04 -6.17 -33.38
CA GLY A 21 19.91 -6.66 -32.02
C GLY A 21 19.45 -5.51 -31.12
N PRO A 22 18.69 -5.79 -30.05
CA PRO A 22 18.33 -4.75 -29.11
C PRO A 22 19.61 -4.07 -28.62
N ARG A 23 19.68 -2.74 -28.78
CA ARG A 23 20.73 -1.92 -28.19
C ARG A 23 20.78 -2.29 -26.71
N ALA A 24 21.93 -2.78 -26.23
CA ALA A 24 21.99 -3.66 -25.07
C ALA A 24 21.13 -3.15 -23.92
N ARG A 25 20.24 -4.01 -23.39
CA ARG A 25 19.56 -3.77 -22.12
C ARG A 25 20.66 -3.44 -21.12
N ALA A 26 20.66 -2.23 -20.57
CA ALA A 26 21.70 -1.80 -19.64
C ALA A 26 21.88 -2.85 -18.53
N ASP A 27 23.13 -3.12 -18.15
CA ASP A 27 23.48 -4.17 -17.18
C ASP A 27 23.00 -3.78 -15.79
N TRP A 28 21.71 -4.03 -15.55
CA TRP A 28 20.96 -3.66 -14.36
C TRP A 28 20.76 -4.91 -13.53
N GLU A 29 21.67 -5.13 -12.58
CA GLU A 29 21.83 -6.39 -11.83
C GLU A 29 20.53 -6.85 -11.16
N ASP A 30 19.80 -5.93 -10.53
CA ASP A 30 18.60 -6.25 -9.76
C ASP A 30 17.53 -5.16 -9.94
N PRO A 31 16.35 -5.49 -10.50
CA PRO A 31 15.28 -4.50 -10.75
C PRO A 31 14.66 -3.95 -9.46
N PHE A 32 14.90 -4.55 -8.28
CA PHE A 32 14.42 -4.02 -7.01
C PHE A 32 15.00 -2.65 -6.66
N TYR A 33 16.15 -2.30 -7.22
CA TYR A 33 16.78 -1.00 -7.04
C TYR A 33 16.55 -0.16 -8.31
N PRO A 34 15.50 0.67 -8.36
CA PRO A 34 15.16 1.45 -9.56
C PRO A 34 16.16 2.57 -9.85
N TYR A 35 17.06 2.91 -8.92
CA TYR A 35 18.12 3.90 -9.13
C TYR A 35 19.51 3.27 -8.95
N ARG A 36 20.50 3.85 -9.64
CA ARG A 36 21.92 3.63 -9.37
C ARG A 36 22.77 4.88 -9.57
N VAL A 37 23.84 4.99 -8.79
CA VAL A 37 24.81 6.08 -8.84
C VAL A 37 26.21 5.50 -9.06
N PRO A 38 26.99 5.98 -10.05
CA PRO A 38 28.35 5.52 -10.28
C PRO A 38 29.30 6.22 -9.32
N ILE A 39 29.98 5.46 -8.46
CA ILE A 39 30.92 5.98 -7.47
C ILE A 39 32.31 5.33 -7.59
N ALA A 40 33.33 6.01 -7.06
CA ALA A 40 34.68 5.48 -6.91
C ALA A 40 35.22 5.70 -5.49
N VAL A 41 36.07 4.78 -5.05
CA VAL A 41 36.72 4.78 -3.73
C VAL A 41 38.17 4.35 -3.90
N ASP A 42 39.11 5.10 -3.32
CA ASP A 42 40.54 4.80 -3.36
C ASP A 42 40.93 3.97 -2.12
N ILE A 43 41.13 2.66 -2.28
CA ILE A 43 41.34 1.71 -1.17
C ILE A 43 42.85 1.48 -0.93
N PRO A 44 43.41 1.74 0.27
CA PRO A 44 44.85 1.67 0.49
C PRO A 44 45.39 0.25 0.69
N ALA A 45 44.60 -0.68 1.22
CA ALA A 45 45.00 -2.06 1.53
C ALA A 45 43.79 -3.02 1.51
N ALA A 46 44.03 -4.31 1.72
CA ALA A 46 42.99 -5.24 2.14
C ALA A 46 42.54 -4.90 3.57
N GLY A 47 41.23 -4.82 3.82
CA GLY A 47 40.65 -4.54 5.13
C GLY A 47 39.18 -4.12 5.09
N ASP A 48 38.66 -3.86 6.28
CA ASP A 48 37.33 -3.29 6.52
C ASP A 48 37.46 -1.77 6.67
N TYR A 49 36.54 -1.04 6.03
CA TYR A 49 36.54 0.42 5.94
C TYR A 49 35.16 1.00 6.21
N ARG A 50 35.11 2.22 6.76
CA ARG A 50 33.91 3.05 6.75
C ARG A 50 33.89 3.85 5.45
N LEU A 51 32.78 3.85 4.71
CA LEU A 51 32.59 4.82 3.63
C LEU A 51 31.99 6.12 4.19
N GLU A 52 32.50 7.24 3.72
CA GLU A 52 31.93 8.56 3.98
C GLU A 52 30.82 8.79 2.95
N LEU A 53 29.62 8.33 3.34
CA LEU A 53 28.35 8.43 2.59
C LEU A 53 27.20 8.63 3.59
N SER A 54 26.54 9.78 3.53
CA SER A 54 25.35 10.08 4.34
C SER A 54 24.03 9.75 3.62
N PRO A 55 22.93 9.54 4.38
CA PRO A 55 21.58 9.45 3.81
C PRO A 55 21.20 10.68 2.98
N GLU A 56 21.63 11.87 3.39
CA GLU A 56 21.37 13.14 2.72
C GLU A 56 22.10 13.23 1.38
N GLU A 57 23.36 12.78 1.30
CA GLU A 57 24.14 12.76 0.05
C GLU A 57 23.49 11.83 -0.98
N ILE A 58 23.19 10.59 -0.59
CA ILE A 58 22.55 9.61 -1.49
C ILE A 58 21.16 10.11 -1.88
N THR A 59 20.34 10.57 -0.92
CA THR A 59 19.00 11.10 -1.21
C THR A 59 19.06 12.31 -2.13
N GLY A 60 20.06 13.18 -1.99
CA GLY A 60 20.36 14.28 -2.90
C GLY A 60 20.61 13.80 -4.33
N TRP A 61 21.49 12.80 -4.52
CA TRP A 61 21.78 12.22 -5.83
C TRP A 61 20.56 11.54 -6.47
N ILE A 62 19.72 10.88 -5.67
CA ILE A 62 18.48 10.25 -6.13
C ILE A 62 17.46 11.32 -6.56
N ASN A 63 17.34 12.39 -5.78
CA ASN A 63 16.50 13.55 -6.06
C ASN A 63 16.97 14.40 -7.27
N GLU A 64 18.11 14.09 -7.91
CA GLU A 64 18.42 14.61 -9.25
C GLU A 64 17.50 14.02 -10.33
N ARG A 65 16.99 12.79 -10.11
CA ARG A 65 16.21 12.01 -11.09
C ARG A 65 14.80 11.64 -10.61
N ALA A 66 14.55 11.61 -9.31
CA ALA A 66 13.29 11.13 -8.75
C ALA A 66 12.12 12.10 -8.99
N ASP A 67 11.06 11.60 -9.62
CA ASP A 67 9.81 12.32 -9.88
C ASP A 67 9.17 12.88 -8.60
N PHE A 68 9.18 12.07 -7.53
CA PHE A 68 8.78 12.46 -6.18
C PHE A 68 10.04 12.64 -5.33
N ARG A 69 10.14 13.78 -4.62
CA ARG A 69 11.35 14.16 -3.86
C ARG A 69 11.37 13.51 -2.49
N PHE A 70 12.21 12.50 -2.31
CA PHE A 70 12.34 11.75 -1.04
C PHE A 70 13.03 12.58 0.05
N ASP A 71 12.64 12.36 1.30
CA ASP A 71 13.23 12.97 2.51
C ASP A 71 14.24 12.00 3.15
N PRO A 72 15.49 12.43 3.44
CA PRO A 72 16.53 11.55 3.98
C PRO A 72 16.23 11.01 5.39
N ARG A 73 15.30 11.62 6.15
CA ARG A 73 14.82 11.06 7.43
C ARG A 73 14.13 9.71 7.28
N TYR A 74 13.68 9.38 6.08
CA TYR A 74 13.02 8.11 5.74
C TYR A 74 13.88 7.20 4.84
N PHE A 75 15.20 7.40 4.86
CA PHE A 75 16.14 6.64 4.03
C PHE A 75 16.07 5.12 4.27
N SER A 76 15.99 4.34 3.19
CA SER A 76 15.97 2.88 3.27
C SER A 76 17.40 2.34 3.38
N TYR A 77 17.90 2.18 4.61
CA TYR A 77 19.27 1.70 4.85
C TYR A 77 19.53 0.31 4.26
N ASP A 78 18.56 -0.60 4.38
CA ASP A 78 18.56 -1.92 3.74
C ASP A 78 17.95 -1.88 2.33
N GLY A 79 17.79 -0.68 1.77
CA GLY A 79 17.47 -0.37 0.37
C GLY A 79 18.71 -0.04 -0.46
N VAL A 80 19.91 -0.22 0.09
CA VAL A 80 21.19 0.03 -0.58
C VAL A 80 21.85 -1.29 -0.99
N LEU A 81 22.43 -1.32 -2.20
CA LEU A 81 23.26 -2.42 -2.69
C LEU A 81 24.50 -1.85 -3.39
N LEU A 82 25.66 -2.47 -3.18
CA LEU A 82 26.93 -2.06 -3.81
C LEU A 82 27.44 -3.16 -4.74
N ILE A 83 27.55 -2.85 -6.03
CA ILE A 83 28.07 -3.75 -7.07
C ILE A 83 29.35 -3.17 -7.64
N GLU A 84 30.45 -3.92 -7.61
CA GLU A 84 31.73 -3.47 -8.18
C GLU A 84 31.72 -3.55 -9.72
N ILE A 85 32.36 -2.59 -10.38
CA ILE A 85 32.37 -2.47 -11.85
C ILE A 85 33.76 -2.32 -12.45
N ASP A 86 33.87 -2.70 -13.73
CA ASP A 86 35.08 -2.56 -14.53
C ASP A 86 35.35 -1.10 -14.98
N GLY A 87 36.34 -0.94 -15.88
CA GLY A 87 36.68 0.35 -16.46
C GLY A 87 35.60 0.94 -17.40
N GLN A 88 34.63 0.14 -17.84
CA GLN A 88 33.62 0.43 -18.85
C GLN A 88 32.21 0.61 -18.25
N GLY A 89 31.98 0.10 -17.04
CA GLY A 89 30.72 0.22 -16.28
C GLY A 89 30.00 -1.11 -16.03
N HIS A 90 30.57 -2.24 -16.47
CA HIS A 90 29.95 -3.55 -16.37
C HIS A 90 30.12 -4.15 -14.96
N PRO A 91 29.10 -4.80 -14.38
CA PRO A 91 29.23 -5.57 -13.14
C PRO A 91 30.36 -6.61 -13.19
N LEU A 92 31.20 -6.63 -12.17
CA LEU A 92 32.13 -7.73 -11.94
C LEU A 92 31.38 -8.93 -11.34
N PRO A 93 31.75 -10.18 -11.67
CA PRO A 93 31.05 -11.39 -11.23
C PRO A 93 31.26 -11.72 -9.73
N ARG A 94 31.64 -10.72 -8.93
CA ARG A 94 31.99 -10.85 -7.52
C ARG A 94 31.09 -9.95 -6.69
N ARG A 95 30.48 -10.52 -5.67
CA ARG A 95 29.78 -9.77 -4.62
C ARG A 95 30.79 -9.11 -3.68
N VAL A 96 30.52 -7.86 -3.32
CA VAL A 96 31.26 -7.09 -2.31
C VAL A 96 30.40 -7.00 -1.05
N GLU A 97 31.01 -7.10 0.13
CA GLU A 97 30.30 -6.88 1.39
C GLU A 97 30.30 -5.37 1.70
N GLY A 98 29.30 -4.68 1.20
CA GLY A 98 29.05 -3.26 1.43
C GLY A 98 27.63 -2.99 1.92
N GLY A 99 27.46 -2.02 2.82
CA GLY A 99 26.16 -1.52 3.24
C GLY A 99 26.15 -0.87 4.63
N TYR A 100 25.02 -0.30 5.00
CA TYR A 100 24.84 0.36 6.30
C TYR A 100 24.77 -0.64 7.47
N ARG A 101 25.25 -0.21 8.64
CA ARG A 101 25.31 -0.97 9.90
C ARG A 101 24.99 -0.05 11.08
N ILE A 102 24.37 -0.59 12.13
CA ILE A 102 24.17 0.12 13.40
C ILE A 102 25.40 -0.12 14.29
N LEU A 103 26.15 0.94 14.57
CA LEU A 103 27.16 0.97 15.62
C LEU A 103 26.49 1.31 16.95
N LEU A 104 26.59 0.40 17.93
CA LEU A 104 26.16 0.68 19.30
C LEU A 104 27.17 1.62 19.99
N GLY A 105 26.66 2.69 20.59
CA GLY A 105 27.43 3.69 21.32
C GLY A 105 27.32 3.52 22.84
N ARG A 106 27.41 4.64 23.57
CA ARG A 106 27.31 4.67 25.03
C ARG A 106 25.92 4.26 25.50
N GLU A 107 25.88 3.44 26.54
CA GLU A 107 24.66 3.16 27.30
C GLU A 107 24.35 4.33 28.24
N LEU A 108 23.15 4.90 28.10
CA LEU A 108 22.66 6.02 28.90
C LEU A 108 21.74 5.55 30.02
N VAL A 109 21.08 4.41 29.82
CA VAL A 109 20.25 3.71 30.80
C VAL A 109 20.57 2.23 30.73
N ALA A 110 20.83 1.63 31.90
CA ALA A 110 20.87 0.18 32.10
C ALA A 110 20.12 -0.13 33.40
N ASN A 111 19.02 -0.88 33.31
CA ASN A 111 18.17 -1.28 34.43
C ASN A 111 17.69 -2.73 34.27
N GLY A 112 18.62 -3.65 34.03
CA GLY A 112 18.37 -5.08 34.24
C GLY A 112 18.36 -5.38 35.75
N GLY A 113 17.32 -6.06 36.23
CA GLY A 113 17.26 -6.58 37.60
C GLY A 113 16.90 -5.60 38.73
N PHE A 114 16.44 -4.37 38.42
CA PHE A 114 15.74 -3.42 39.30
C PHE A 114 16.04 -3.55 40.83
N GLU A 115 17.28 -3.28 41.24
CA GLU A 115 17.74 -3.56 42.60
C GLU A 115 16.99 -2.76 43.69
N GLU A 116 16.65 -3.46 44.79
CA GLU A 116 15.90 -2.90 45.92
C GLU A 116 16.79 -1.98 46.77
N GLN A 117 16.49 -0.67 46.77
CA GLN A 117 17.04 0.31 47.71
C GLN A 117 16.09 0.57 48.88
N ASP A 118 16.59 1.18 49.96
CA ASP A 118 15.87 1.51 51.21
C ASP A 118 14.58 2.36 51.06
N SER A 119 14.21 2.75 49.84
CA SER A 119 12.99 3.51 49.50
C SER A 119 12.05 2.81 48.51
N GLY A 120 12.38 1.60 48.05
CA GLY A 120 11.61 0.83 47.06
C GLY A 120 11.62 1.43 45.64
N LYS A 121 12.54 2.35 45.33
CA LYS A 121 12.63 3.05 44.04
C LYS A 121 13.86 2.62 43.22
N PRO A 122 13.73 2.38 41.90
CA PRO A 122 14.87 2.10 41.03
C PRO A 122 15.81 3.31 40.84
N VAL A 123 17.09 3.04 40.61
CA VAL A 123 18.12 4.09 40.42
C VAL A 123 17.83 4.92 39.16
N GLY A 124 17.74 6.24 39.34
CA GLY A 124 17.51 7.19 38.24
C GLY A 124 16.08 7.22 37.70
N TRP A 125 15.13 6.49 38.30
CA TRP A 125 13.71 6.57 37.97
C TRP A 125 12.96 7.49 38.93
N GLN A 126 12.03 8.27 38.40
CA GLN A 126 11.05 9.03 39.18
C GLN A 126 9.75 8.22 39.26
N ILE A 127 9.13 8.22 40.46
CA ILE A 127 7.84 7.56 40.71
C ILE A 127 6.88 8.62 41.24
N GLY A 128 5.73 8.72 40.57
CA GLY A 128 4.63 9.64 40.86
C GLY A 128 3.66 9.10 41.91
N HIS A 129 2.37 9.40 41.75
CA HIS A 129 1.33 9.20 42.77
C HIS A 129 0.74 7.78 42.88
N ALA A 130 1.32 6.79 42.18
CA ALA A 130 0.76 5.44 42.08
C ALA A 130 1.56 4.38 42.86
N GLU A 131 0.89 3.28 43.23
CA GLU A 131 1.53 2.12 43.87
C GLU A 131 2.34 1.30 42.84
N PHE A 132 3.67 1.36 42.95
CA PHE A 132 4.59 0.44 42.27
C PHE A 132 5.09 -0.61 43.23
N ARG A 133 5.36 -1.82 42.71
CA ARG A 133 5.90 -2.93 43.49
C ARG A 133 7.03 -3.60 42.70
N LEU A 134 8.19 -3.74 43.33
CA LEU A 134 9.24 -4.62 42.83
C LEU A 134 8.83 -6.06 43.14
N GLU A 135 8.90 -6.93 42.14
CA GLU A 135 8.60 -8.36 42.31
C GLU A 135 9.69 -9.24 41.67
N LYS A 136 10.01 -10.36 42.31
CA LYS A 136 10.88 -11.40 41.74
C LYS A 136 10.10 -12.30 40.77
N LYS A 137 9.60 -11.68 39.70
CA LYS A 137 8.82 -12.31 38.62
C LYS A 137 9.27 -11.83 37.23
N SER A 138 10.52 -11.40 37.11
CA SER A 138 11.18 -10.98 35.88
C SER A 138 11.21 -12.10 34.82
N HIS A 139 11.83 -11.86 33.67
CA HIS A 139 11.96 -12.90 32.65
C HIS A 139 12.96 -14.03 33.00
N ASP A 140 13.88 -13.76 33.94
CA ASP A 140 15.00 -14.63 34.32
C ASP A 140 15.00 -15.06 35.80
N GLY A 141 14.15 -14.46 36.65
CA GLY A 141 14.06 -14.69 38.09
C GLY A 141 14.69 -13.60 38.97
N SER A 142 15.30 -12.58 38.38
CA SER A 142 15.69 -11.32 39.04
C SER A 142 14.47 -10.45 39.44
N TRP A 143 14.70 -9.20 39.85
CA TRP A 143 13.62 -8.24 40.13
C TRP A 143 13.15 -7.54 38.85
N CYS A 144 11.83 -7.43 38.67
CA CYS A 144 11.22 -6.56 37.68
C CYS A 144 10.34 -5.48 38.34
N MET A 145 10.19 -4.35 37.67
CA MET A 145 9.22 -3.33 38.07
C MET A 145 7.81 -3.74 37.64
N THR A 146 6.87 -3.80 38.59
CA THR A 146 5.46 -4.11 38.32
C THR A 146 4.54 -2.97 38.74
N ALA A 147 3.60 -2.63 37.85
CA ALA A 147 2.66 -1.53 37.97
C ALA A 147 1.23 -2.06 38.16
N ALA A 148 0.97 -2.68 39.31
CA ALA A 148 -0.31 -3.34 39.61
C ALA A 148 -1.42 -2.32 39.91
N GLY A 149 -2.03 -1.77 38.86
CA GLY A 149 -3.10 -0.76 38.95
C GLY A 149 -2.62 0.68 39.02
N ALA A 150 -1.37 0.96 38.59
CA ALA A 150 -0.83 2.31 38.54
C ALA A 150 -1.52 3.19 37.49
N ASP A 151 -1.46 4.51 37.69
CA ASP A 151 -1.88 5.45 36.66
C ASP A 151 -0.85 5.54 35.51
N ARG A 152 -1.32 6.01 34.35
CA ARG A 152 -0.57 6.08 33.07
C ARG A 152 0.70 6.94 33.09
N HIS A 153 0.94 7.72 34.14
CA HIS A 153 2.11 8.58 34.34
C HIS A 153 3.00 8.13 35.52
N GLY A 154 2.69 6.99 36.14
CA GLY A 154 3.19 6.64 37.47
C GLY A 154 4.71 6.44 37.61
N CYS A 155 5.43 6.05 36.55
CA CYS A 155 6.89 5.92 36.59
C CYS A 155 7.52 6.48 35.30
N VAL A 156 8.59 7.26 35.48
CA VAL A 156 9.24 8.05 34.42
C VAL A 156 10.75 8.09 34.62
N GLN A 157 11.53 7.93 33.55
CA GLN A 157 12.94 8.28 33.52
C GLN A 157 13.22 9.21 32.34
N ALA A 158 13.89 10.32 32.62
CA ALA A 158 14.28 11.32 31.64
C ALA A 158 15.77 11.16 31.29
N ILE A 159 16.07 11.06 29.99
CA ILE A 159 17.42 10.92 29.44
C ILE A 159 17.75 12.23 28.71
N GLN A 160 18.91 12.82 28.99
CA GLN A 160 19.44 13.94 28.19
C GLN A 160 19.87 13.42 26.82
N THR A 161 19.33 14.00 25.74
CA THR A 161 19.58 13.57 24.36
C THR A 161 20.23 14.68 23.55
N ALA A 162 21.30 14.37 22.81
CA ALA A 162 21.85 15.29 21.81
C ALA A 162 20.97 15.30 20.54
N PRO A 163 20.82 16.44 19.84
CA PRO A 163 20.10 16.52 18.57
C PRO A 163 20.78 15.70 17.47
N ASP A 164 20.00 15.41 16.42
CA ASP A 164 20.35 14.60 15.24
C ASP A 164 21.20 13.36 15.58
N THR A 165 20.69 12.60 16.55
CA THR A 165 21.32 11.41 17.12
C THR A 165 20.34 10.25 17.16
N TRP A 166 20.82 9.07 16.79
CA TRP A 166 20.08 7.81 16.90
C TRP A 166 20.22 7.18 18.29
N TYR A 167 19.17 6.53 18.76
CA TYR A 167 19.14 5.75 19.98
C TYR A 167 18.41 4.42 19.74
N ARG A 168 18.84 3.39 20.46
CA ARG A 168 18.14 2.10 20.59
C ARG A 168 17.56 2.02 21.99
N PHE A 169 16.25 1.79 22.08
CA PHE A 169 15.61 1.30 23.29
C PHE A 169 15.46 -0.21 23.18
N SER A 170 15.73 -0.93 24.28
CA SER A 170 15.29 -2.31 24.43
C SER A 170 14.80 -2.57 25.84
N CYS A 171 13.77 -3.40 25.98
CA CYS A 171 13.36 -3.97 27.25
C CYS A 171 12.69 -5.33 27.04
N ARG A 172 12.23 -5.93 28.14
CA ARG A 172 11.20 -6.97 28.12
C ARG A 172 9.96 -6.46 28.82
N ALA A 173 8.80 -6.76 28.24
CA ALA A 173 7.51 -6.30 28.70
C ALA A 173 6.51 -7.46 28.85
N LYS A 174 5.55 -7.30 29.75
CA LYS A 174 4.43 -8.23 29.98
C LYS A 174 3.17 -7.47 30.39
N GLY A 175 2.02 -7.88 29.84
CA GLY A 175 0.76 -7.16 30.03
C GLY A 175 0.74 -5.83 29.26
N PRO A 176 -0.09 -4.84 29.66
CA PRO A 176 -0.25 -3.56 28.96
C PRO A 176 0.95 -2.59 29.08
N ALA A 177 2.18 -3.09 29.21
CA ALA A 177 3.39 -2.32 29.52
C ALA A 177 3.99 -1.59 28.30
N SER A 178 3.26 -0.60 27.77
CA SER A 178 3.69 0.20 26.60
C SER A 178 4.78 1.22 26.94
N VAL A 179 6.03 0.78 27.17
CA VAL A 179 7.15 1.70 27.41
C VAL A 179 7.47 2.48 26.12
N ASN A 180 7.10 3.75 26.08
CA ASN A 180 7.22 4.61 24.89
C ASN A 180 8.10 5.84 25.15
N PRO A 181 8.84 6.33 24.13
CA PRO A 181 9.66 7.52 24.25
C PRO A 181 8.79 8.77 23.99
N HIS A 182 8.73 9.66 24.97
CA HIS A 182 7.96 10.89 24.92
C HIS A 182 8.84 12.13 25.00
N TYR A 183 8.43 13.19 24.32
CA TYR A 183 9.01 14.53 24.41
C TYR A 183 7.89 15.58 24.45
N CYS A 184 8.21 16.79 24.91
CA CYS A 184 7.28 17.92 24.87
C CYS A 184 7.73 18.89 23.76
N PRO A 185 6.99 19.02 22.65
CA PRO A 185 7.23 20.08 21.68
C PRO A 185 6.86 21.44 22.26
N LYS A 186 7.56 22.48 21.84
CA LYS A 186 7.44 23.86 22.33
C LYS A 186 6.03 24.41 22.11
N GLY A 187 5.23 24.47 23.17
CA GLY A 187 3.83 24.93 23.11
C GLY A 187 2.82 23.84 22.76
N GLN A 188 3.20 22.56 22.77
CA GLN A 188 2.31 21.42 22.60
C GLN A 188 2.25 20.56 23.89
N TRP A 189 1.60 19.39 23.81
CA TRP A 189 1.55 18.38 24.87
C TRP A 189 2.50 17.22 24.55
N TRP A 190 2.69 16.28 25.50
CA TRP A 190 3.56 15.11 25.34
C TRP A 190 3.27 14.28 24.08
N CYS A 191 4.16 14.38 23.09
CA CYS A 191 4.14 13.60 21.86
C CYS A 191 5.02 12.36 22.00
N ILE A 192 4.77 11.31 21.21
CA ILE A 192 5.76 10.25 20.99
C ILE A 192 6.92 10.85 20.19
N VAL A 193 8.18 10.49 20.47
CA VAL A 193 9.33 10.98 19.69
C VAL A 193 9.09 10.76 18.19
N PRO A 194 9.33 11.76 17.31
CA PRO A 194 8.95 11.66 15.91
C PRO A 194 9.74 10.55 15.21
N HIS A 195 9.14 9.97 14.17
CA HIS A 195 9.79 8.93 13.37
C HIS A 195 10.23 7.74 14.25
N THR A 196 9.31 7.26 15.10
CA THR A 196 9.51 6.04 15.88
C THR A 196 8.43 5.02 15.55
N TYR A 197 8.77 3.74 15.70
CA TYR A 197 7.83 2.65 15.49
C TYR A 197 8.09 1.54 16.50
N LEU A 198 7.01 1.11 17.15
CA LEU A 198 6.93 -0.03 18.05
C LEU A 198 5.83 -0.94 17.50
N ASP A 199 6.10 -2.24 17.38
CA ASP A 199 5.04 -3.23 17.23
C ASP A 199 4.15 -3.16 18.50
N PRO A 200 2.85 -2.82 18.39
CA PRO A 200 2.03 -2.55 19.56
C PRO A 200 1.63 -3.81 20.35
N TYR A 201 1.94 -5.01 19.87
CA TYR A 201 1.56 -6.24 20.56
C TYR A 201 2.49 -6.56 21.74
N ILE A 202 1.90 -6.61 22.94
CA ILE A 202 2.52 -7.14 24.14
C ILE A 202 1.58 -8.22 24.71
N PRO A 203 2.02 -9.48 24.88
CA PRO A 203 1.19 -10.56 25.40
C PRO A 203 0.82 -10.34 26.86
N ALA A 204 -0.41 -10.70 27.23
CA ALA A 204 -0.93 -10.56 28.59
C ALA A 204 -0.16 -11.44 29.61
N GLU A 205 0.18 -12.67 29.22
CA GLU A 205 0.70 -13.69 30.14
C GLU A 205 2.22 -13.91 30.03
N GLY A 206 2.87 -13.49 28.94
CA GLY A 206 4.27 -13.79 28.63
C GLY A 206 5.22 -12.59 28.69
N TRP A 207 6.52 -12.85 28.84
CA TRP A 207 7.58 -11.82 28.74
C TRP A 207 8.08 -11.70 27.30
N TYR A 208 7.73 -10.61 26.64
CA TYR A 208 8.06 -10.33 25.23
C TYR A 208 9.20 -9.32 25.12
N PRO A 209 10.20 -9.53 24.23
CA PRO A 209 11.23 -8.53 23.98
C PRO A 209 10.65 -7.37 23.17
N ILE A 210 10.84 -6.15 23.66
CA ILE A 210 10.59 -4.92 22.92
C ILE A 210 11.94 -4.33 22.52
N GLU A 211 12.11 -4.07 21.23
CA GLU A 211 13.20 -3.25 20.71
C GLU A 211 12.61 -2.25 19.72
N TYR A 212 13.01 -0.98 19.85
CA TYR A 212 12.74 0.04 18.85
C TYR A 212 13.87 1.05 18.80
N TYR A 213 13.94 1.77 17.69
CA TYR A 213 14.94 2.79 17.44
C TYR A 213 14.27 4.14 17.29
N PHE A 214 14.92 5.18 17.78
CA PHE A 214 14.44 6.54 17.66
C PHE A 214 15.57 7.49 17.27
N HIS A 215 15.27 8.36 16.31
CA HIS A 215 16.13 9.49 15.99
C HIS A 215 15.57 10.71 16.70
N THR A 216 16.32 11.30 17.64
CA THR A 216 15.97 12.66 18.05
C THR A 216 16.50 13.58 16.95
N SER A 217 15.62 13.98 16.04
CA SER A 217 15.86 15.01 15.02
C SER A 217 16.22 16.35 15.66
N ASP A 218 16.36 17.41 14.85
CA ASP A 218 16.42 18.80 15.33
C ASP A 218 15.51 19.03 16.56
N GLN A 219 16.15 19.46 17.64
CA GLN A 219 15.55 19.72 18.94
C GLN A 219 15.15 21.19 19.12
N SER A 220 15.29 22.05 18.11
CA SER A 220 14.94 23.48 18.15
C SER A 220 13.50 23.75 18.61
N ASN A 221 12.58 22.83 18.28
CA ASN A 221 11.17 22.84 18.66
C ASN A 221 10.85 22.01 19.92
N TRP A 222 11.84 21.56 20.69
CA TRP A 222 11.61 20.80 21.93
C TRP A 222 11.63 21.75 23.14
N GLU A 223 10.68 21.63 24.06
CA GLU A 223 10.66 22.41 25.30
C GLU A 223 11.78 21.96 26.27
N THR A 224 12.14 20.67 26.22
CA THR A 224 13.26 20.08 26.96
C THR A 224 14.08 19.19 26.04
N GLY A 225 15.42 19.31 26.06
CA GLY A 225 16.37 18.40 25.39
C GLY A 225 16.46 17.00 26.03
N GLN A 226 15.33 16.47 26.45
CA GLN A 226 15.18 15.20 27.15
C GLN A 226 14.11 14.34 26.49
N VAL A 227 14.40 13.05 26.33
CA VAL A 227 13.40 12.01 26.07
C VAL A 227 12.99 11.39 27.40
N ARG A 228 11.69 11.21 27.62
CA ARG A 228 11.11 10.53 28.78
C ARG A 228 10.57 9.16 28.39
N MET A 229 10.88 8.14 29.18
CA MET A 229 10.22 6.83 29.08
C MET A 229 9.05 6.79 30.06
N GLU A 230 7.82 6.74 29.55
CA GLU A 230 6.58 6.78 30.35
C GLU A 230 5.62 5.62 29.99
N ARG A 231 4.41 5.62 30.57
CA ARG A 231 3.30 4.66 30.33
C ARG A 231 3.51 3.20 30.80
N TYR A 232 3.99 3.03 32.02
CA TYR A 232 4.08 1.71 32.67
C TYR A 232 2.72 1.20 33.18
N THR A 233 1.92 0.60 32.29
CA THR A 233 0.68 -0.11 32.64
C THR A 233 0.85 -1.64 32.65
N GLY A 234 1.93 -2.16 33.23
CA GLY A 234 2.15 -3.61 33.33
C GLY A 234 3.44 -3.99 34.07
N ALA A 235 4.16 -5.00 33.59
CA ALA A 235 5.47 -5.37 34.10
C ALA A 235 6.57 -5.14 33.05
N ALA A 236 7.73 -4.64 33.49
CA ALA A 236 8.88 -4.34 32.64
C ALA A 236 10.20 -4.76 33.29
N ASP A 237 11.15 -5.14 32.45
CA ASP A 237 12.42 -5.78 32.80
C ASP A 237 13.49 -5.47 31.73
N ASP A 238 14.78 -5.65 32.05
CA ASP A 238 15.93 -5.46 31.15
C ASP A 238 15.94 -4.12 30.37
N VAL A 239 15.55 -3.01 31.03
CA VAL A 239 15.38 -1.72 30.36
C VAL A 239 16.73 -1.07 30.06
N SER A 240 17.04 -0.89 28.77
CA SER A 240 18.25 -0.26 28.26
C SER A 240 17.94 0.83 27.22
N VAL A 241 18.69 1.93 27.28
CA VAL A 241 18.77 2.91 26.19
C VAL A 241 20.22 3.21 25.88
N ARG A 242 20.58 3.06 24.60
CA ARG A 242 21.94 3.31 24.09
C ARG A 242 21.92 4.34 22.97
N GLU A 243 22.91 5.24 22.99
CA GLU A 243 23.30 5.99 21.79
C GLU A 243 23.63 5.01 20.67
N CYS A 244 23.32 5.38 19.43
CA CYS A 244 23.61 4.60 18.23
C CYS A 244 24.11 5.53 17.12
N ARG A 245 24.86 4.96 16.17
CA ARG A 245 25.23 5.63 14.92
C ARG A 245 25.03 4.69 13.76
N VAL A 246 24.55 5.19 12.63
CA VAL A 246 24.52 4.42 11.39
C VAL A 246 25.79 4.72 10.59
N VAL A 247 26.48 3.67 10.12
CA VAL A 247 27.72 3.79 9.34
C VAL A 247 27.70 2.87 8.13
N PHE A 248 28.15 3.34 6.98
CA PHE A 248 28.37 2.48 5.81
C PHE A 248 29.68 1.72 6.01
N VAL A 249 29.64 0.38 6.01
CA VAL A 249 30.82 -0.48 6.05
C VAL A 249 31.08 -1.06 4.66
N LEU A 250 32.34 -1.11 4.25
CA LEU A 250 32.84 -1.77 3.04
C LEU A 250 33.99 -2.71 3.44
N LYS A 251 33.94 -3.97 3.00
CA LYS A 251 35.09 -4.88 3.06
C LYS A 251 35.73 -5.03 1.68
N SER A 252 37.05 -4.87 1.60
CA SER A 252 37.85 -5.15 0.40
C SER A 252 39.07 -6.00 0.73
N ASP A 253 39.46 -6.87 -0.19
CA ASP A 253 40.73 -7.61 -0.23
C ASP A 253 41.71 -7.03 -1.26
N GLN A 254 41.25 -6.10 -2.11
CA GLN A 254 42.04 -5.49 -3.19
C GLN A 254 42.29 -4.00 -2.91
N PRO A 255 43.55 -3.54 -2.93
CA PRO A 255 43.88 -2.12 -2.90
C PRO A 255 43.67 -1.45 -4.27
N GLY A 256 43.91 -0.14 -4.32
CA GLY A 256 43.80 0.70 -5.50
C GLY A 256 42.42 1.34 -5.66
N ARG A 257 42.26 2.08 -6.76
CA ARG A 257 41.01 2.76 -7.09
C ARG A 257 39.96 1.77 -7.56
N ARG A 258 38.90 1.59 -6.77
CA ARG A 258 37.74 0.75 -7.10
C ARG A 258 36.59 1.61 -7.59
N ARG A 259 35.68 1.01 -8.37
CA ARG A 259 34.47 1.66 -8.91
C ARG A 259 33.26 0.79 -8.59
N PHE A 260 32.13 1.41 -8.34
CA PHE A 260 30.88 0.70 -8.02
C PHE A 260 29.66 1.39 -8.62
N TRP A 261 28.63 0.60 -8.91
CA TRP A 261 27.25 1.09 -8.86
C TRP A 261 26.76 1.00 -7.41
N LEU A 262 26.44 2.15 -6.83
CA LEU A 262 25.60 2.23 -5.63
C LEU A 262 24.14 2.21 -6.09
N TYR A 263 23.49 1.07 -5.93
CA TYR A 263 22.08 0.85 -6.22
C TYR A 263 21.22 1.27 -5.02
N TYR A 264 20.08 1.90 -5.28
CA TYR A 264 19.13 2.33 -4.24
C TYR A 264 17.66 2.01 -4.59
N SER A 265 16.93 1.54 -3.58
CA SER A 265 15.47 1.46 -3.54
C SER A 265 14.97 2.42 -2.46
N PRO A 266 14.32 3.53 -2.84
CA PRO A 266 13.50 4.29 -1.91
C PRO A 266 12.33 3.43 -1.39
N SER A 267 11.77 3.86 -0.26
CA SER A 267 10.54 3.32 0.31
C SER A 267 9.48 4.44 0.47
N GLU A 268 8.23 4.06 0.60
CA GLU A 268 7.10 4.88 1.09
C GLU A 268 6.70 4.50 2.53
N GLY A 269 5.85 5.30 3.17
CA GLY A 269 5.41 5.13 4.57
C GLY A 269 5.65 6.39 5.42
N ILE A 270 5.78 6.27 6.75
CA ILE A 270 6.48 7.28 7.60
C ILE A 270 7.32 6.69 8.76
N THR A 271 7.39 5.37 8.90
CA THR A 271 8.40 4.74 9.76
C THR A 271 9.77 4.94 9.11
N PRO A 272 10.81 5.44 9.82
CA PRO A 272 12.16 5.39 9.30
C PRO A 272 12.69 3.96 9.43
N GLU A 273 13.45 3.51 8.44
CA GLU A 273 14.12 2.22 8.54
C GLU A 273 15.38 2.36 9.41
N VAL A 274 15.85 1.23 9.94
CA VAL A 274 17.20 1.11 10.51
C VAL A 274 17.88 -0.13 9.92
N PRO A 275 19.22 -0.14 9.74
CA PRO A 275 19.90 -1.28 9.15
C PRO A 275 19.76 -2.55 10.01
N ALA A 276 19.33 -3.67 9.43
CA ALA A 276 19.11 -4.95 10.13
C ALA A 276 20.38 -5.61 10.71
N HIS A 277 21.54 -4.96 10.61
CA HIS A 277 22.84 -5.50 11.03
C HIS A 277 23.58 -4.54 11.98
N GLN A 278 23.79 -4.99 13.21
CA GLN A 278 24.58 -4.28 14.23
C GLN A 278 26.08 -4.63 14.15
N ILE A 279 26.94 -3.72 14.62
CA ILE A 279 28.37 -3.92 14.83
C ILE A 279 28.80 -3.35 16.20
N ALA A 280 29.72 -4.05 16.88
CA ALA A 280 30.23 -3.65 18.21
C ALA A 280 31.35 -2.59 18.16
N ALA A 281 32.02 -2.44 17.01
CA ALA A 281 33.04 -1.44 16.76
C ALA A 281 33.01 -1.02 15.29
N ALA A 282 33.31 0.25 15.00
CA ALA A 282 33.43 0.73 13.64
C ALA A 282 34.80 0.35 13.04
N PRO A 283 34.90 0.19 11.70
CA PRO A 283 36.19 0.13 11.03
C PRO A 283 37.04 1.37 11.35
N PRO A 284 38.35 1.22 11.62
CA PRO A 284 39.20 2.30 12.12
C PRO A 284 39.53 3.35 11.05
N ALA A 285 39.54 2.95 9.77
CA ALA A 285 39.80 3.81 8.64
C ALA A 285 38.49 4.22 7.94
N ALA A 286 38.43 5.49 7.51
CA ALA A 286 37.37 6.03 6.66
C ALA A 286 37.91 6.27 5.25
N LEU A 287 37.06 6.10 4.24
CA LEU A 287 37.37 6.38 2.84
C LEU A 287 36.31 7.34 2.28
N ALA A 288 36.78 8.47 1.75
CA ALA A 288 35.96 9.39 0.99
C ALA A 288 35.42 8.74 -0.29
N VAL A 289 34.20 9.07 -0.67
CA VAL A 289 33.55 8.53 -1.88
C VAL A 289 33.37 9.63 -2.92
N GLN A 290 33.80 9.36 -4.16
CA GLN A 290 33.60 10.27 -5.28
C GLN A 290 32.45 9.78 -6.16
N LYS A 291 31.40 10.59 -6.35
CA LYS A 291 30.45 10.42 -7.45
C LYS A 291 31.16 10.67 -8.79
N THR A 292 31.09 9.74 -9.72
CA THR A 292 31.87 9.77 -10.98
C THR A 292 31.04 9.94 -12.25
N GLY A 293 29.74 10.21 -12.12
CA GLY A 293 28.80 10.36 -13.25
C GLY A 293 27.40 10.77 -12.77
N GLU A 294 26.43 10.73 -13.67
CA GLU A 294 25.03 11.03 -13.36
C GLU A 294 24.35 9.90 -12.58
N THR A 295 23.29 10.22 -11.85
CA THR A 295 22.35 9.23 -11.34
C THR A 295 21.51 8.68 -12.49
N GLU A 296 21.34 7.36 -12.54
CA GLU A 296 20.45 6.65 -13.48
C GLU A 296 19.19 6.15 -12.78
N TYR A 297 18.09 6.08 -13.54
CA TYR A 297 16.78 5.53 -13.12
C TYR A 297 16.29 4.51 -14.16
N TYR A 298 15.68 3.40 -13.74
CA TYR A 298 15.36 2.25 -14.61
C TYR A 298 14.08 2.44 -15.46
N GLU A 299 13.94 3.57 -16.13
CA GLU A 299 12.74 3.92 -16.91
C GLU A 299 12.52 3.04 -18.17
N ALA A 300 13.57 2.43 -18.72
CA ALA A 300 13.55 1.80 -20.05
C ALA A 300 12.58 0.61 -20.23
N LEU A 301 12.04 0.04 -19.14
CA LEU A 301 10.95 -0.95 -19.18
C LEU A 301 9.58 -0.34 -18.86
N LEU A 302 9.54 0.83 -18.23
CA LEU A 302 8.32 1.53 -17.84
C LEU A 302 7.75 2.35 -19.00
N CYS A 303 8.56 3.20 -19.65
CA CYS A 303 8.06 4.19 -20.60
C CYS A 303 8.94 4.30 -21.86
N TYR A 304 8.32 4.29 -23.04
CA TYR A 304 9.01 4.22 -24.33
C TYR A 304 8.19 4.79 -25.51
N PRO A 305 8.85 5.45 -26.49
CA PRO A 305 8.17 6.10 -27.60
C PRO A 305 7.53 5.09 -28.56
N LEU A 306 6.37 5.46 -29.12
CA LEU A 306 5.60 4.65 -30.07
C LEU A 306 5.53 5.31 -31.46
N SER A 307 5.26 6.62 -31.50
CA SER A 307 5.09 7.37 -32.75
C SER A 307 5.43 8.84 -32.55
N SER A 308 5.95 9.48 -33.59
CA SER A 308 6.21 10.93 -33.65
C SER A 308 5.69 11.48 -34.98
N GLY A 309 4.94 12.58 -34.93
CA GLY A 309 4.40 13.22 -36.13
C GLY A 309 4.19 14.73 -35.98
N PRO A 310 3.68 15.42 -37.02
CA PRO A 310 3.50 16.87 -37.00
C PRO A 310 2.53 17.36 -35.91
N LEU A 311 1.51 16.56 -35.58
CA LEU A 311 0.51 16.89 -34.56
C LEU A 311 1.04 16.73 -33.12
N GLY A 312 1.96 15.80 -32.89
CA GLY A 312 2.47 15.47 -31.55
C GLY A 312 3.33 14.21 -31.49
N ASP A 313 3.79 13.90 -30.28
CA ASP A 313 4.46 12.64 -29.93
C ASP A 313 3.52 11.74 -29.11
N LEU A 314 3.66 10.42 -29.30
CA LEU A 314 2.89 9.39 -28.61
C LEU A 314 3.83 8.34 -28.00
N TRP A 315 3.69 8.07 -26.71
CA TRP A 315 4.45 7.03 -26.00
C TRP A 315 3.56 6.16 -25.11
N TYR A 316 4.05 4.96 -24.80
CA TYR A 316 3.50 4.13 -23.72
C TYR A 316 4.23 4.51 -22.44
N CYS A 317 3.52 4.49 -21.32
CA CYS A 317 4.12 4.62 -20.00
C CYS A 317 3.37 3.74 -19.00
N SER A 318 4.10 2.95 -18.21
CA SER A 318 3.54 2.02 -17.22
C SER A 318 2.53 2.72 -16.32
N THR A 319 1.40 2.07 -16.05
CA THR A 319 0.37 2.54 -15.11
C THR A 319 0.91 2.77 -13.69
N LEU A 320 2.02 2.10 -13.34
CA LEU A 320 2.71 2.25 -12.06
C LEU A 320 3.53 3.55 -11.94
N LYS A 321 3.87 4.20 -13.07
CA LYS A 321 4.48 5.54 -13.09
C LYS A 321 3.36 6.58 -13.19
N LYS A 322 3.45 7.65 -12.39
CA LYS A 322 2.58 8.83 -12.54
C LYS A 322 3.17 9.76 -13.60
N VAL A 323 2.38 10.11 -14.60
CA VAL A 323 2.81 10.98 -15.71
C VAL A 323 2.50 12.44 -15.40
N PHE A 324 3.47 13.33 -15.61
CA PHE A 324 3.33 14.75 -15.31
C PHE A 324 2.76 15.55 -16.49
N GLU A 325 2.10 16.67 -16.18
CA GLU A 325 1.41 17.55 -17.14
C GLU A 325 2.27 17.95 -18.35
N ASN A 326 3.57 18.15 -18.12
CA ASN A 326 4.53 18.62 -19.12
C ASN A 326 5.71 17.66 -19.33
N GLU A 327 5.57 16.40 -18.93
CA GLU A 327 6.60 15.37 -19.10
C GLU A 327 6.96 15.19 -20.58
N PRO A 328 8.25 15.18 -20.96
CA PRO A 328 8.68 14.95 -22.34
C PRO A 328 8.57 13.46 -22.72
N PRO A 329 8.53 13.14 -24.03
CA PRO A 329 8.63 11.75 -24.48
C PRO A 329 9.94 11.10 -24.00
N PRO A 330 9.91 9.84 -23.52
CA PRO A 330 11.07 9.16 -22.96
C PRO A 330 12.14 8.83 -24.01
N ALA A 331 13.41 8.88 -23.61
CA ALA A 331 14.57 8.64 -24.49
C ALA A 331 14.86 7.15 -24.76
N ALA A 332 14.00 6.24 -24.30
CA ALA A 332 14.14 4.80 -24.50
C ALA A 332 13.99 4.37 -25.97
N ALA A 333 14.42 3.15 -26.29
CA ALA A 333 14.20 2.58 -27.61
C ALA A 333 12.71 2.23 -27.83
N PRO A 334 12.14 2.46 -29.03
CA PRO A 334 10.79 1.99 -29.35
C PRO A 334 10.67 0.46 -29.23
N GLN A 335 9.58 -0.01 -28.63
CA GLN A 335 9.24 -1.43 -28.48
C GLN A 335 7.70 -1.62 -28.51
N PRO A 336 7.17 -2.80 -28.86
CA PRO A 336 5.73 -3.03 -28.89
C PRO A 336 5.13 -3.03 -27.49
N ILE A 337 3.88 -2.55 -27.37
CA ILE A 337 3.14 -2.62 -26.10
C ILE A 337 2.81 -4.10 -25.80
N ARG A 338 3.16 -4.53 -24.59
CA ARG A 338 2.90 -5.88 -24.09
C ARG A 338 2.31 -5.85 -22.69
N LEU A 339 1.11 -6.39 -22.55
CA LEU A 339 0.48 -6.69 -21.26
C LEU A 339 0.40 -8.20 -21.02
N SER A 340 0.16 -8.61 -19.78
CA SER A 340 -0.21 -9.99 -19.46
C SER A 340 -1.22 -10.04 -18.32
N ALA A 341 -2.30 -10.81 -18.49
CA ALA A 341 -3.38 -10.92 -17.52
C ALA A 341 -3.95 -12.34 -17.48
N ALA A 342 -4.49 -12.75 -16.34
CA ALA A 342 -5.26 -13.97 -16.20
C ALA A 342 -6.64 -13.84 -16.87
N LYS A 343 -7.39 -14.94 -16.94
CA LYS A 343 -8.82 -14.88 -17.30
C LYS A 343 -9.60 -14.33 -16.10
N ASN A 344 -10.65 -13.53 -16.35
CA ASN A 344 -11.45 -12.88 -15.30
C ASN A 344 -10.70 -11.80 -14.49
N GLU A 345 -9.66 -11.22 -15.10
CA GLU A 345 -8.85 -10.13 -14.55
C GLU A 345 -8.95 -8.90 -15.47
N SER A 346 -8.80 -7.70 -14.92
CA SER A 346 -8.53 -6.48 -15.68
C SER A 346 -7.07 -6.05 -15.58
N GLU A 347 -6.48 -5.64 -16.70
CA GLU A 347 -5.17 -4.95 -16.71
C GLU A 347 -5.23 -3.71 -17.59
N ALA A 348 -4.42 -2.70 -17.27
CA ALA A 348 -4.51 -1.38 -17.88
C ALA A 348 -3.22 -0.95 -18.60
N LEU A 349 -3.38 -0.15 -19.65
CA LEU A 349 -2.30 0.59 -20.30
C LEU A 349 -2.57 2.09 -20.30
N GLN A 350 -1.48 2.85 -20.22
CA GLN A 350 -1.47 4.31 -20.24
C GLN A 350 -0.66 4.76 -21.46
N LEU A 351 -1.34 5.44 -22.38
CA LEU A 351 -0.75 6.14 -23.51
C LEU A 351 -0.70 7.63 -23.19
N VAL A 352 0.37 8.30 -23.62
CA VAL A 352 0.55 9.74 -23.40
C VAL A 352 0.81 10.42 -24.73
N PHE A 353 0.07 11.49 -25.01
CA PHE A 353 0.21 12.30 -26.23
C PHE A 353 0.65 13.73 -25.90
N ARG A 354 1.84 14.15 -26.35
CA ARG A 354 2.34 15.53 -26.25
C ARG A 354 2.01 16.30 -27.53
N PRO A 355 1.14 17.33 -27.49
CA PRO A 355 0.82 18.12 -28.68
C PRO A 355 2.00 18.99 -29.14
N LYS A 356 2.22 19.01 -30.47
CA LYS A 356 3.16 19.88 -31.20
C LYS A 356 2.44 20.96 -32.02
N SER A 357 1.31 20.62 -32.65
CA SER A 357 0.45 21.59 -33.34
C SER A 357 -0.89 21.74 -32.62
N ALA A 358 -1.66 22.75 -33.02
CA ALA A 358 -3.07 22.80 -32.68
C ALA A 358 -3.83 21.65 -33.39
N GLY A 359 -4.92 21.18 -32.80
CA GLY A 359 -5.72 20.08 -33.35
C GLY A 359 -6.63 19.41 -32.33
N GLU A 360 -6.92 18.13 -32.54
CA GLU A 360 -7.87 17.36 -31.73
C GLU A 360 -7.57 15.84 -31.80
N ILE A 361 -7.76 15.13 -30.68
CA ILE A 361 -8.00 13.67 -30.66
C ILE A 361 -9.50 13.47 -30.45
N ARG A 362 -10.19 12.93 -31.46
CA ARG A 362 -11.65 12.81 -31.52
C ARG A 362 -12.17 11.55 -30.84
N ALA A 363 -11.52 10.44 -31.11
CA ALA A 363 -11.88 9.14 -30.57
C ALA A 363 -10.62 8.28 -30.38
N VAL A 364 -10.73 7.33 -29.47
CA VAL A 364 -9.74 6.29 -29.24
C VAL A 364 -10.47 4.96 -29.23
N ARG A 365 -9.95 3.97 -29.95
CA ARG A 365 -10.52 2.61 -30.02
C ARG A 365 -9.41 1.59 -29.81
N ALA A 366 -9.68 0.55 -29.02
CA ALA A 366 -8.81 -0.60 -28.86
C ALA A 366 -9.54 -1.87 -29.32
N GLY A 367 -8.78 -2.86 -29.78
CA GLY A 367 -9.31 -4.18 -30.10
C GLY A 367 -8.22 -5.25 -30.08
N LEU A 368 -8.60 -6.50 -29.79
CA LEU A 368 -7.73 -7.66 -29.79
C LEU A 368 -8.39 -8.85 -30.49
N ASN A 369 -7.56 -9.60 -31.22
CA ASN A 369 -7.88 -10.94 -31.71
C ASN A 369 -6.93 -11.95 -31.05
N GLY A 370 -7.52 -12.92 -30.37
CA GLY A 370 -6.83 -14.00 -29.67
C GLY A 370 -6.66 -15.27 -30.49
N PRO A 371 -6.11 -16.33 -29.86
CA PRO A 371 -6.05 -17.66 -30.45
C PRO A 371 -7.42 -18.18 -30.91
N ARG A 372 -7.41 -19.16 -31.82
CA ARG A 372 -8.63 -19.85 -32.32
C ARG A 372 -9.67 -18.93 -33.01
N LYS A 373 -9.26 -17.75 -33.48
CA LYS A 373 -10.14 -16.68 -34.04
C LYS A 373 -11.11 -16.06 -33.00
N TYR A 374 -10.75 -16.09 -31.73
CA TYR A 374 -11.46 -15.32 -30.71
C TYR A 374 -11.25 -13.82 -30.94
N THR A 375 -12.32 -13.03 -30.91
CA THR A 375 -12.25 -11.56 -30.94
C THR A 375 -12.78 -11.05 -29.61
N PHE A 376 -12.03 -10.15 -28.96
CA PHE A 376 -12.48 -9.57 -27.69
C PHE A 376 -13.72 -8.70 -27.91
N PRO A 377 -14.77 -8.80 -27.08
CA PRO A 377 -15.93 -7.92 -27.15
C PRO A 377 -15.53 -6.45 -27.00
N GLU A 378 -16.27 -5.52 -27.60
CA GLU A 378 -16.04 -4.07 -27.41
C GLU A 378 -16.14 -3.68 -25.92
N ALA A 379 -17.04 -4.34 -25.17
CA ALA A 379 -17.20 -4.18 -23.73
C ALA A 379 -16.00 -4.65 -22.88
N SER A 380 -14.99 -5.32 -23.46
CA SER A 380 -13.72 -5.60 -22.76
C SER A 380 -12.81 -4.37 -22.64
N PHE A 381 -13.10 -3.26 -23.34
CA PHE A 381 -12.22 -2.09 -23.41
C PHE A 381 -12.91 -0.85 -22.82
N ASP A 382 -12.51 -0.42 -21.62
CA ASP A 382 -12.95 0.86 -21.05
C ASP A 382 -11.90 1.94 -21.32
N VAL A 383 -12.24 2.87 -22.22
CA VAL A 383 -11.35 3.93 -22.70
C VAL A 383 -11.67 5.24 -21.98
N ARG A 384 -10.68 5.76 -21.26
CA ARG A 384 -10.79 6.90 -20.34
C ARG A 384 -9.70 7.93 -20.61
N ARG A 385 -9.91 9.16 -20.13
CA ARG A 385 -8.90 10.24 -20.15
C ARG A 385 -8.54 10.55 -18.69
N ALA A 386 -7.25 10.56 -18.35
CA ALA A 386 -6.83 10.99 -17.02
C ALA A 386 -6.71 12.52 -16.99
N GLU A 387 -7.42 13.14 -16.07
CA GLU A 387 -7.50 14.59 -15.91
C GLU A 387 -6.64 15.06 -14.73
N PHE A 388 -6.05 16.24 -14.84
CA PHE A 388 -5.10 16.73 -13.83
C PHE A 388 -5.76 17.69 -12.83
N VAL A 389 -5.84 17.28 -11.56
CA VAL A 389 -6.15 18.16 -10.41
C VAL A 389 -4.89 18.89 -9.95
N ARG A 390 -5.06 19.96 -9.17
CA ARG A 390 -3.94 20.75 -8.62
C ARG A 390 -3.70 20.44 -7.15
N ILE A 391 -2.49 20.03 -6.83
CA ILE A 391 -1.99 19.91 -5.46
C ILE A 391 -1.55 21.31 -5.00
N HIS A 392 -2.36 21.91 -4.12
CA HIS A 392 -2.06 23.19 -3.47
C HIS A 392 -1.28 22.99 -2.17
N THR A 393 -1.72 22.05 -1.34
CA THR A 393 -1.06 21.64 -0.10
C THR A 393 -0.64 20.17 -0.23
N PRO A 394 0.64 19.80 -0.01
CA PRO A 394 1.03 18.38 -0.02
C PRO A 394 0.39 17.61 1.14
N SER A 395 0.07 16.33 0.92
CA SER A 395 -0.57 15.43 1.88
C SER A 395 0.30 15.22 3.11
N LYS A 396 -0.30 15.14 4.29
CA LYS A 396 0.40 14.93 5.57
C LYS A 396 -0.28 13.80 6.34
N THR A 397 0.50 13.09 7.16
CA THR A 397 -0.03 12.03 8.01
C THR A 397 -0.68 12.58 9.28
N GLY A 398 -1.93 12.17 9.52
CA GLY A 398 -2.67 12.45 10.76
C GLY A 398 -3.42 13.79 10.78
N ALA A 399 -4.56 13.79 11.47
CA ALA A 399 -5.34 15.00 11.72
C ALA A 399 -4.74 15.79 12.89
N GLY A 400 -4.24 17.00 12.64
CA GLY A 400 -3.85 17.96 13.68
C GLY A 400 -2.47 17.78 14.35
N TYR A 401 -1.66 16.80 13.93
CA TYR A 401 -0.29 16.63 14.43
C TYR A 401 0.75 17.19 13.45
N GLU A 402 1.87 17.69 13.96
CA GLU A 402 3.02 18.10 13.13
C GLU A 402 3.71 16.87 12.52
N GLN A 403 3.25 16.43 11.34
CA GLN A 403 3.90 15.36 10.58
C GLN A 403 4.22 15.77 9.14
N VAL A 404 5.12 15.00 8.54
CA VAL A 404 5.89 15.33 7.34
C VAL A 404 5.34 14.57 6.13
N SER A 405 5.12 15.28 5.02
CA SER A 405 4.89 14.61 3.74
C SER A 405 6.18 13.99 3.21
N ARG A 406 6.14 12.74 2.71
CA ARG A 406 7.24 12.21 1.87
C ARG A 406 7.34 12.91 0.51
N SER A 407 6.33 13.68 0.12
CA SER A 407 6.23 14.35 -1.17
C SER A 407 6.05 15.84 -0.96
N ALA A 408 7.10 16.65 -1.16
CA ALA A 408 6.98 18.11 -1.15
C ALA A 408 6.30 18.67 -2.43
N PHE A 409 5.52 17.86 -3.15
CA PHE A 409 5.00 18.19 -4.47
C PHE A 409 3.87 19.23 -4.41
N THR A 410 3.99 20.27 -5.23
CA THR A 410 2.88 21.16 -5.59
C THR A 410 2.89 21.37 -7.10
N GLY A 411 1.70 21.44 -7.71
CA GLY A 411 1.57 21.39 -9.17
C GLY A 411 0.35 20.59 -9.61
N ARG A 412 0.34 20.09 -10.86
CA ARG A 412 -0.79 19.32 -11.41
C ARG A 412 -0.43 17.83 -11.58
N LEU A 413 -1.31 16.95 -11.11
CA LEU A 413 -1.17 15.49 -11.18
C LEU A 413 -2.46 14.83 -11.70
N PRO A 414 -2.37 13.76 -12.49
CA PRO A 414 -3.55 13.02 -12.95
C PRO A 414 -4.18 12.22 -11.82
N ASP A 415 -5.50 12.32 -11.67
CA ASP A 415 -6.27 11.41 -10.81
C ASP A 415 -7.73 11.17 -11.25
N PRO A 416 -8.59 12.18 -11.51
CA PRO A 416 -9.92 11.91 -12.08
C PRO A 416 -9.82 11.17 -13.43
N LEU A 417 -10.65 10.13 -13.60
CA LEU A 417 -10.58 9.23 -14.75
C LEU A 417 -11.93 9.11 -15.50
N PRO A 418 -12.47 10.21 -16.06
CA PRO A 418 -13.70 10.19 -16.86
C PRO A 418 -13.56 9.33 -18.13
N LYS A 419 -14.70 8.90 -18.69
CA LYS A 419 -14.78 8.28 -20.01
C LYS A 419 -14.14 9.19 -21.06
N PHE A 420 -13.47 8.62 -22.06
CA PHE A 420 -12.78 9.41 -23.07
C PHE A 420 -13.78 10.24 -23.89
N ALA A 421 -13.60 11.55 -23.86
CA ALA A 421 -14.26 12.53 -24.71
C ALA A 421 -13.21 13.24 -25.59
N PRO A 422 -13.61 13.87 -26.72
CA PRO A 422 -12.69 14.61 -27.58
C PRO A 422 -11.75 15.54 -26.82
N ALA A 423 -10.47 15.49 -27.15
CA ALA A 423 -9.40 16.23 -26.49
C ALA A 423 -8.81 17.26 -27.45
N ALA A 424 -9.05 18.55 -27.17
CA ALA A 424 -8.43 19.64 -27.90
C ALA A 424 -6.91 19.65 -27.66
N LEU A 425 -6.15 19.91 -28.72
CA LEU A 425 -4.68 19.94 -28.70
C LEU A 425 -4.19 21.37 -28.97
N ALA A 426 -3.20 21.81 -28.20
CA ALA A 426 -2.55 23.10 -28.36
C ALA A 426 -1.02 22.94 -28.27
N PRO A 427 -0.21 23.65 -29.09
CA PRO A 427 1.24 23.62 -28.97
C PRO A 427 1.69 24.03 -27.55
N GLY A 428 2.52 23.22 -26.91
CA GLY A 428 2.97 23.48 -25.54
C GLY A 428 1.92 23.24 -24.44
N GLY A 429 0.65 22.99 -24.79
CA GLY A 429 -0.41 22.59 -23.84
C GLY A 429 -0.12 21.24 -23.16
N PRO A 430 -0.93 20.82 -22.17
CA PRO A 430 -0.65 19.64 -21.36
C PRO A 430 -0.60 18.33 -22.16
N ASN A 431 0.07 17.32 -21.60
CA ASN A 431 -0.01 15.94 -22.03
C ASN A 431 -1.46 15.43 -21.97
N VAL A 432 -1.95 14.80 -23.05
CA VAL A 432 -3.22 14.07 -23.03
C VAL A 432 -2.93 12.62 -22.64
N ILE A 433 -3.32 12.25 -21.41
CA ILE A 433 -3.18 10.89 -20.89
C ILE A 433 -4.44 10.08 -21.23
N ILE A 434 -4.26 9.03 -22.01
CA ILE A 434 -5.30 8.11 -22.45
C ILE A 434 -5.10 6.79 -21.70
N TRP A 435 -6.10 6.40 -20.91
CA TRP A 435 -6.09 5.17 -20.13
C TRP A 435 -7.01 4.15 -20.79
N ILE A 436 -6.53 2.93 -21.02
CA ILE A 436 -7.32 1.85 -21.58
C ILE A 436 -7.26 0.67 -20.61
N ASP A 437 -8.39 0.42 -19.96
CA ASP A 437 -8.60 -0.67 -19.01
C ASP A 437 -9.19 -1.87 -19.76
N VAL A 438 -8.57 -3.06 -19.63
CA VAL A 438 -8.83 -4.22 -20.48
C VAL A 438 -9.30 -5.39 -19.62
N ALA A 439 -10.61 -5.62 -19.57
CA ALA A 439 -11.22 -6.73 -18.85
C ALA A 439 -11.16 -8.02 -19.69
N VAL A 440 -10.39 -9.01 -19.24
CA VAL A 440 -10.22 -10.30 -19.92
C VAL A 440 -11.39 -11.24 -19.57
N PRO A 441 -12.23 -11.64 -20.55
CA PRO A 441 -13.36 -12.52 -20.28
C PRO A 441 -12.92 -13.87 -19.69
N LYS A 442 -13.75 -14.42 -18.80
CA LYS A 442 -13.46 -15.64 -18.03
C LYS A 442 -13.24 -16.88 -18.90
N ASP A 443 -13.84 -16.90 -20.09
CA ASP A 443 -13.77 -17.94 -21.12
C ASP A 443 -12.72 -17.66 -22.22
N ALA A 444 -12.00 -16.53 -22.15
CA ALA A 444 -11.01 -16.15 -23.16
C ALA A 444 -9.90 -17.22 -23.30
N PRO A 445 -9.51 -17.59 -24.54
CA PRO A 445 -8.49 -18.60 -24.76
C PRO A 445 -7.10 -18.08 -24.35
N ALA A 446 -6.39 -18.89 -23.56
CA ALA A 446 -5.02 -18.60 -23.15
C ALA A 446 -4.05 -18.54 -24.33
N GLY A 447 -2.98 -17.74 -24.16
CA GLY A 447 -1.97 -17.45 -25.17
C GLY A 447 -1.95 -15.99 -25.61
N TRP A 448 -1.21 -15.72 -26.68
CA TRP A 448 -1.00 -14.36 -27.19
C TRP A 448 -2.16 -13.89 -28.06
N SER A 449 -2.80 -12.81 -27.62
CA SER A 449 -3.73 -12.00 -28.41
C SER A 449 -3.01 -10.78 -28.99
N ARG A 450 -3.42 -10.35 -30.18
CA ARG A 450 -2.81 -9.22 -30.91
C ARG A 450 -3.86 -8.28 -31.46
N GLY A 451 -3.53 -7.00 -31.54
CA GLY A 451 -4.42 -6.03 -32.14
C GLY A 451 -3.81 -4.64 -32.25
N GLU A 452 -4.68 -3.65 -32.30
CA GLU A 452 -4.33 -2.27 -32.58
C GLU A 452 -5.11 -1.33 -31.65
N ILE A 453 -4.48 -0.22 -31.29
CA ILE A 453 -5.15 0.95 -30.71
C ILE A 453 -5.13 2.04 -31.79
N THR A 454 -6.30 2.53 -32.17
CA THR A 454 -6.48 3.61 -33.14
C THR A 454 -6.81 4.90 -32.41
N LEU A 455 -6.02 5.95 -32.63
CA LEU A 455 -6.36 7.33 -32.28
C LEU A 455 -6.88 8.03 -33.55
N GLU A 456 -8.14 8.46 -33.53
CA GLU A 456 -8.74 9.28 -34.58
C GLU A 456 -8.41 10.75 -34.30
N THR A 457 -7.55 11.39 -35.09
CA THR A 457 -7.10 12.77 -34.83
C THR A 457 -7.41 13.74 -35.98
N SER A 458 -7.32 15.04 -35.73
CA SER A 458 -7.36 16.08 -36.76
C SER A 458 -6.23 15.96 -37.80
N GLY A 459 -5.14 15.25 -37.48
CA GLY A 459 -4.02 14.95 -38.38
C GLY A 459 -4.14 13.60 -39.10
N GLY A 460 -5.25 12.88 -38.93
CA GLY A 460 -5.45 11.52 -39.46
C GLY A 460 -5.45 10.43 -38.38
N LEU A 461 -5.31 9.17 -38.80
CA LEU A 461 -5.27 8.02 -37.89
C LEU A 461 -3.84 7.74 -37.42
N ILE A 462 -3.65 7.64 -36.10
CA ILE A 462 -2.45 7.04 -35.51
C ILE A 462 -2.81 5.62 -35.07
N ARG A 463 -1.98 4.64 -35.43
CA ARG A 463 -2.21 3.22 -35.19
C ARG A 463 -1.06 2.64 -34.37
N VAL A 464 -1.37 2.02 -33.23
CA VAL A 464 -0.39 1.44 -32.31
C VAL A 464 -0.63 -0.06 -32.19
N PRO A 465 0.29 -0.92 -32.66
CA PRO A 465 0.17 -2.37 -32.48
C PRO A 465 0.48 -2.76 -31.02
N TRP A 466 -0.28 -3.72 -30.49
CA TRP A 466 -0.09 -4.22 -29.12
C TRP A 466 -0.40 -5.72 -29.00
N GLU A 467 0.16 -6.34 -27.96
CA GLU A 467 0.01 -7.75 -27.63
C GLU A 467 -0.45 -7.92 -26.16
N LEU A 468 -1.36 -8.85 -25.92
CA LEU A 468 -1.80 -9.26 -24.58
C LEU A 468 -1.58 -10.77 -24.43
N GLN A 469 -0.80 -11.19 -23.44
CA GLN A 469 -0.76 -12.60 -23.03
C GLN A 469 -1.89 -12.89 -22.04
N VAL A 470 -2.82 -13.77 -22.43
CA VAL A 470 -3.79 -14.36 -21.51
C VAL A 470 -3.17 -15.60 -20.87
N TRP A 471 -2.99 -15.62 -19.56
CA TRP A 471 -2.48 -16.78 -18.82
C TRP A 471 -3.55 -17.88 -18.70
N ASP A 472 -3.14 -19.15 -18.63
CA ASP A 472 -4.03 -20.31 -18.58
C ASP A 472 -4.58 -20.63 -17.18
N PHE A 473 -4.85 -19.60 -16.39
CA PHE A 473 -5.59 -19.68 -15.12
C PHE A 473 -6.62 -18.54 -15.02
N THR A 474 -7.49 -18.63 -14.02
CA THR A 474 -8.67 -17.78 -13.88
C THR A 474 -8.74 -17.21 -12.46
N LEU A 475 -8.91 -15.90 -12.33
CA LEU A 475 -9.16 -15.25 -11.04
C LEU A 475 -10.61 -15.49 -10.57
N PRO A 476 -10.87 -15.55 -9.26
CA PRO A 476 -12.21 -15.79 -8.75
C PRO A 476 -13.14 -14.59 -9.00
N ASP A 477 -14.43 -14.85 -9.17
CA ASP A 477 -15.42 -13.79 -9.46
C ASP A 477 -15.53 -12.84 -8.26
N ARG A 478 -15.70 -13.43 -7.07
CA ARG A 478 -15.54 -12.77 -5.76
C ARG A 478 -14.06 -12.86 -5.34
N PRO A 479 -13.37 -11.75 -5.04
CA PRO A 479 -12.01 -11.79 -4.50
C PRO A 479 -11.92 -12.55 -3.17
N THR A 480 -10.76 -13.15 -2.90
CA THR A 480 -10.37 -13.64 -1.57
C THR A 480 -9.76 -12.52 -0.72
N CYS A 481 -9.22 -11.45 -1.32
CA CYS A 481 -8.97 -10.18 -0.64
C CYS A 481 -10.31 -9.47 -0.34
N ARG A 482 -10.78 -9.58 0.90
CA ARG A 482 -12.06 -9.00 1.31
C ARG A 482 -11.96 -7.48 1.48
N THR A 483 -13.05 -6.77 1.24
CA THR A 483 -13.10 -5.30 1.35
C THR A 483 -14.35 -4.84 2.09
N ALA A 484 -14.24 -3.73 2.82
CA ALA A 484 -15.34 -3.07 3.53
C ALA A 484 -15.16 -1.55 3.46
N PHE A 485 -15.36 -0.99 2.27
CA PHE A 485 -15.20 0.45 2.03
C PHE A 485 -16.56 1.10 2.26
N GLN A 486 -16.68 2.02 3.23
CA GLN A 486 -17.96 2.62 3.58
C GLN A 486 -18.51 3.48 2.43
N PHE A 487 -19.60 2.99 1.85
CA PHE A 487 -20.54 3.78 1.05
C PHE A 487 -21.87 3.75 1.81
N SER A 488 -22.37 4.91 2.27
CA SER A 488 -23.51 4.96 3.19
C SER A 488 -24.36 6.23 3.05
N ARG A 489 -25.63 6.13 3.45
CA ARG A 489 -26.67 7.15 3.28
C ARG A 489 -26.31 8.55 3.82
N TYR A 490 -25.43 8.65 4.82
CA TYR A 490 -24.99 9.93 5.39
C TYR A 490 -23.73 10.48 4.70
N ALA A 491 -22.67 9.67 4.58
CA ALA A 491 -21.40 10.06 3.96
C ALA A 491 -21.57 10.47 2.49
N ASN A 492 -22.61 9.99 1.80
CA ASN A 492 -22.77 10.21 0.37
C ASN A 492 -23.71 11.39 0.02
N THR A 493 -24.28 12.08 1.01
CA THR A 493 -25.29 13.14 0.74
C THR A 493 -24.73 14.31 -0.07
N PHE A 494 -23.44 14.61 0.08
CA PHE A 494 -22.75 15.66 -0.67
C PHE A 494 -22.71 15.41 -2.20
N LEU A 495 -22.88 14.16 -2.66
CA LEU A 495 -22.89 13.82 -4.09
C LEU A 495 -24.11 14.41 -4.81
N PHE A 496 -25.28 14.45 -4.15
CA PHE A 496 -26.53 14.76 -4.85
C PHE A 496 -26.53 16.14 -5.55
N PRO A 497 -26.03 17.23 -4.93
CA PRO A 497 -25.78 18.50 -5.63
C PRO A 497 -24.88 18.37 -6.88
N PHE A 498 -23.77 17.64 -6.78
CA PHE A 498 -22.82 17.44 -7.88
C PHE A 498 -23.38 16.62 -9.06
N HIS A 499 -24.44 15.85 -8.84
CA HIS A 499 -25.18 15.11 -9.87
C HIS A 499 -26.50 15.79 -10.29
N LYS A 500 -26.81 16.97 -9.72
CA LYS A 500 -28.10 17.68 -9.83
C LYS A 500 -29.30 16.80 -9.43
N VAL A 501 -29.09 15.86 -8.51
CA VAL A 501 -30.12 15.03 -7.91
C VAL A 501 -30.80 15.81 -6.78
N GLY A 502 -32.10 16.08 -6.94
CA GLY A 502 -32.92 16.79 -5.97
C GLY A 502 -33.31 15.93 -4.77
N GLU A 503 -34.53 16.09 -4.26
CA GLU A 503 -35.06 15.30 -3.12
C GLU A 503 -35.73 13.98 -3.53
N SER A 504 -35.77 13.67 -4.83
CA SER A 504 -36.29 12.41 -5.37
C SER A 504 -35.62 11.20 -4.71
N LYS A 505 -36.42 10.40 -4.00
CA LYS A 505 -35.98 9.15 -3.35
C LYS A 505 -35.45 8.15 -4.39
N GLU A 506 -36.10 8.08 -5.55
CA GLU A 506 -35.72 7.24 -6.69
C GLU A 506 -34.35 7.59 -7.24
N ASP A 507 -34.11 8.87 -7.58
CA ASP A 507 -32.83 9.31 -8.13
C ASP A 507 -31.67 9.14 -7.13
N ARG A 508 -31.94 9.36 -5.83
CA ARG A 508 -30.94 9.13 -4.77
C ARG A 508 -30.61 7.64 -4.60
N TYR A 509 -31.60 6.77 -4.75
CA TYR A 509 -31.45 5.31 -4.68
C TYR A 509 -30.70 4.77 -5.90
N GLU A 510 -31.08 5.15 -7.13
CA GLU A 510 -30.37 4.68 -8.33
C GLU A 510 -28.97 5.27 -8.48
N LEU A 511 -28.72 6.53 -8.07
CA LEU A 511 -27.36 7.04 -7.98
C LEU A 511 -26.53 6.24 -6.97
N SER A 512 -27.10 5.95 -5.79
CA SER A 512 -26.41 5.13 -4.78
C SER A 512 -26.08 3.73 -5.30
N ARG A 513 -26.97 3.12 -6.11
CA ARG A 513 -26.71 1.82 -6.75
C ARG A 513 -25.69 1.91 -7.88
N ALA A 514 -25.66 2.99 -8.66
CA ALA A 514 -24.63 3.22 -9.68
C ALA A 514 -23.21 3.26 -9.07
N TYR A 515 -23.05 3.93 -7.93
CA TYR A 515 -21.80 3.94 -7.17
C TYR A 515 -21.43 2.56 -6.60
N VAL A 516 -22.37 1.85 -5.97
CA VAL A 516 -22.12 0.48 -5.46
C VAL A 516 -21.75 -0.49 -6.58
N ALA A 517 -22.31 -0.32 -7.78
CA ALA A 517 -21.95 -1.11 -8.96
C ALA A 517 -20.55 -0.77 -9.50
N GLU A 518 -20.18 0.51 -9.61
CA GLU A 518 -18.83 0.91 -10.06
C GLU A 518 -17.76 0.50 -9.03
N MET A 519 -18.06 0.54 -7.72
CA MET A 519 -17.19 -0.04 -6.68
C MET A 519 -16.92 -1.53 -6.93
N ALA A 520 -17.99 -2.32 -7.14
CA ALA A 520 -17.87 -3.75 -7.39
C ALA A 520 -17.20 -4.08 -8.73
N ARG A 521 -17.33 -3.23 -9.76
CA ARG A 521 -16.57 -3.36 -11.02
C ARG A 521 -15.06 -3.26 -10.79
N TYR A 522 -14.64 -2.47 -9.81
CA TYR A 522 -13.26 -2.40 -9.31
C TYR A 522 -12.97 -3.39 -8.18
N LYS A 523 -13.75 -4.48 -8.06
CA LYS A 523 -13.61 -5.55 -7.05
C LYS A 523 -13.72 -5.09 -5.58
N VAL A 524 -14.04 -3.81 -5.33
CA VAL A 524 -14.19 -3.24 -3.99
C VAL A 524 -15.63 -3.39 -3.52
N SER A 525 -15.81 -3.98 -2.35
CA SER A 525 -17.11 -4.21 -1.73
C SER A 525 -17.50 -2.99 -0.89
N ALA A 526 -18.68 -2.42 -1.18
CA ALA A 526 -19.30 -1.45 -0.29
C ALA A 526 -19.59 -2.11 1.06
N ARG A 527 -19.23 -1.47 2.18
CA ARG A 527 -19.45 -2.02 3.53
C ARG A 527 -20.91 -2.43 3.71
N SER A 528 -21.87 -1.61 3.30
CA SER A 528 -23.30 -1.89 3.46
C SER A 528 -24.04 -1.57 2.17
N PRO A 529 -24.04 -2.44 1.14
CA PRO A 529 -24.67 -2.18 -0.16
C PRO A 529 -26.17 -1.88 -0.03
N GLN A 530 -26.84 -2.46 0.95
CA GLN A 530 -28.22 -2.18 1.31
C GLN A 530 -28.47 -0.73 1.77
N SER A 531 -27.43 0.07 2.04
CA SER A 531 -27.54 1.50 2.39
C SER A 531 -27.94 2.40 1.22
N ALA A 532 -27.96 1.88 -0.01
CA ALA A 532 -28.70 2.53 -1.11
C ALA A 532 -30.21 2.61 -0.80
N GLY A 533 -30.72 1.72 0.04
CA GLY A 533 -32.13 1.55 0.36
C GLY A 533 -32.85 0.62 -0.62
N VAL A 534 -34.18 0.63 -0.58
CA VAL A 534 -35.04 0.04 -1.61
C VAL A 534 -36.10 1.09 -1.96
N TRP A 535 -36.24 1.40 -3.25
CA TRP A 535 -37.36 2.21 -3.73
C TRP A 535 -38.57 1.32 -4.05
N ASP A 536 -39.75 1.75 -3.57
CA ASP A 536 -41.05 1.13 -3.81
C ASP A 536 -42.04 2.22 -4.20
N ALA A 537 -42.32 2.32 -5.50
CA ALA A 537 -43.13 3.39 -6.08
C ALA A 537 -44.61 3.37 -5.65
N GLU A 538 -45.10 2.26 -5.07
CA GLU A 538 -46.47 2.17 -4.54
C GLU A 538 -46.56 2.59 -3.05
N LYS A 539 -45.43 2.66 -2.34
CA LYS A 539 -45.39 2.83 -0.88
C LYS A 539 -44.58 4.04 -0.41
N GLU A 540 -43.84 4.70 -1.32
CA GLU A 540 -43.02 5.90 -1.08
C GLU A 540 -41.99 5.80 0.09
N SER A 541 -41.77 4.62 0.62
CA SER A 541 -41.05 4.40 1.88
C SER A 541 -39.87 3.48 1.67
N LEU A 542 -38.80 3.74 2.42
CA LEU A 542 -37.77 2.72 2.64
C LEU A 542 -38.41 1.61 3.45
N GLY A 543 -38.30 0.38 2.96
CA GLY A 543 -38.86 -0.79 3.65
C GLY A 543 -38.28 -0.98 5.05
N PRO A 544 -38.98 -1.72 5.93
CA PRO A 544 -38.42 -2.10 7.23
C PRO A 544 -37.19 -3.01 7.07
N LEU A 545 -36.51 -3.26 8.20
CA LEU A 545 -35.64 -4.42 8.37
C LEU A 545 -36.36 -5.67 7.85
N GLY A 546 -35.70 -6.40 6.94
CA GLY A 546 -36.27 -7.46 6.10
C GLY A 546 -36.28 -7.11 4.60
N SER A 547 -36.10 -5.85 4.21
CA SER A 547 -36.01 -5.45 2.79
C SER A 547 -34.63 -5.67 2.16
N GLU A 548 -33.62 -6.01 2.96
CA GLU A 548 -32.22 -6.18 2.53
C GLU A 548 -32.01 -7.39 1.60
N GLU A 549 -32.88 -8.41 1.61
CA GLU A 549 -32.69 -9.62 0.79
C GLU A 549 -32.51 -9.28 -0.71
N LYS A 550 -33.19 -8.24 -1.21
CA LYS A 550 -33.09 -7.76 -2.59
C LYS A 550 -31.70 -7.18 -2.91
N GLU A 551 -31.22 -6.23 -2.11
CA GLU A 551 -29.92 -5.59 -2.36
C GLU A 551 -28.73 -6.51 -2.02
N LEU A 552 -28.91 -7.43 -1.06
CA LEU A 552 -27.91 -8.45 -0.73
C LEU A 552 -27.82 -9.54 -1.81
N SER A 553 -28.95 -9.99 -2.37
CA SER A 553 -28.97 -10.84 -3.57
C SER A 553 -28.23 -10.15 -4.72
N TRP A 554 -28.61 -8.91 -5.05
CA TRP A 554 -27.93 -8.13 -6.10
C TRP A 554 -26.42 -7.99 -5.84
N ALA A 555 -26.00 -7.64 -4.62
CA ALA A 555 -24.60 -7.49 -4.27
C ALA A 555 -23.79 -8.81 -4.36
N LEU A 556 -24.35 -9.92 -3.88
CA LEU A 556 -23.65 -11.21 -3.81
C LEU A 556 -23.70 -12.02 -5.12
N GLU A 557 -24.83 -11.96 -5.80
CA GLU A 557 -25.20 -12.85 -6.92
C GLU A 557 -25.04 -12.16 -8.27
N THR A 558 -25.13 -10.82 -8.34
CA THR A 558 -24.85 -10.03 -9.55
C THR A 558 -23.51 -9.28 -9.48
N LEU A 559 -23.23 -8.57 -8.38
CA LEU A 559 -22.01 -7.76 -8.24
C LEU A 559 -20.81 -8.51 -7.66
N HIS A 560 -21.01 -9.73 -7.15
CA HIS A 560 -19.96 -10.60 -6.60
C HIS A 560 -19.10 -9.95 -5.49
N VAL A 561 -19.73 -9.19 -4.57
CA VAL A 561 -19.02 -8.61 -3.41
C VAL A 561 -18.44 -9.69 -2.47
N SER A 562 -17.37 -9.32 -1.77
CA SER A 562 -16.61 -10.19 -0.83
C SER A 562 -17.19 -10.27 0.59
N GLY A 563 -18.16 -9.42 0.91
CA GLY A 563 -18.90 -9.41 2.17
C GLY A 563 -19.69 -8.11 2.38
N PHE A 564 -20.43 -8.03 3.48
CA PHE A 564 -21.26 -6.87 3.86
C PHE A 564 -21.53 -6.80 5.37
N GLY A 565 -21.51 -5.59 5.91
CA GLY A 565 -21.88 -5.26 7.28
C GLY A 565 -23.39 -5.09 7.43
N ILE A 566 -23.98 -5.85 8.35
CA ILE A 566 -25.39 -5.80 8.76
C ILE A 566 -25.62 -5.00 10.07
N GLY A 567 -24.55 -4.48 10.68
CA GLY A 567 -24.65 -3.72 11.93
C GLY A 567 -23.43 -2.86 12.22
N HIS A 568 -23.64 -1.87 13.10
CA HIS A 568 -22.61 -0.94 13.57
C HIS A 568 -22.94 -0.54 15.02
N HIS A 569 -22.02 -0.81 15.95
CA HIS A 569 -22.16 -0.48 17.36
C HIS A 569 -20.86 0.12 17.89
N SER A 570 -20.93 1.26 18.58
CA SER A 570 -19.75 1.92 19.14
C SER A 570 -19.24 1.14 20.38
N GLY A 571 -18.02 0.63 20.32
CA GLY A 571 -17.35 -0.11 21.40
C GLY A 571 -17.38 0.60 22.76
N PRO A 572 -17.12 1.92 22.84
CA PRO A 572 -17.37 2.72 24.04
C PRO A 572 -18.79 2.57 24.63
N THR A 573 -19.85 2.56 23.81
CA THR A 573 -21.22 2.38 24.30
C THR A 573 -21.54 0.93 24.72
N LEU A 574 -20.67 -0.03 24.35
CA LEU A 574 -20.75 -1.42 24.79
C LEU A 574 -20.07 -1.67 26.15
N GLY A 575 -19.17 -0.81 26.62
CA GLY A 575 -18.38 -1.04 27.84
C GLY A 575 -19.21 -1.29 29.12
N SER A 576 -20.35 -0.59 29.23
CA SER A 576 -21.30 -0.71 30.35
C SER A 576 -22.34 -1.82 30.19
N GLN A 577 -22.43 -2.47 29.02
CA GLN A 577 -23.50 -3.44 28.74
C GLN A 577 -23.40 -4.69 29.60
N THR A 578 -24.55 -5.27 29.93
CA THR A 578 -24.70 -6.64 30.45
C THR A 578 -25.32 -7.53 29.38
N VAL A 579 -25.39 -8.83 29.63
CA VAL A 579 -26.09 -9.76 28.73
C VAL A 579 -27.57 -9.38 28.61
N ASP A 580 -28.21 -9.05 29.73
CA ASP A 580 -29.65 -8.76 29.78
C ASP A 580 -30.01 -7.44 29.10
N THR A 581 -29.15 -6.42 29.17
CA THR A 581 -29.35 -5.14 28.46
C THR A 581 -29.04 -5.25 26.97
N ALA A 582 -28.17 -6.18 26.56
CA ALA A 582 -27.84 -6.45 25.15
C ALA A 582 -28.84 -7.41 24.47
N ALA A 583 -29.52 -8.27 25.22
CA ALA A 583 -30.45 -9.28 24.70
C ALA A 583 -31.61 -8.74 23.83
N PRO A 584 -32.18 -7.54 24.04
CA PRO A 584 -33.13 -6.92 23.12
C PRO A 584 -32.53 -6.67 21.73
N THR A 585 -31.30 -6.14 21.66
CA THR A 585 -30.58 -5.91 20.41
C THR A 585 -30.24 -7.23 19.72
N ALA A 586 -29.77 -8.24 20.48
CA ALA A 586 -29.48 -9.56 19.92
C ALA A 586 -30.71 -10.20 19.25
N ARG A 587 -31.91 -10.06 19.85
CA ARG A 587 -33.16 -10.55 19.26
C ARG A 587 -33.57 -9.83 17.97
N GLN A 588 -33.22 -8.56 17.79
CA GLN A 588 -33.52 -7.82 16.55
C GLN A 588 -32.78 -8.40 15.32
N TYR A 589 -31.74 -9.20 15.53
CA TYR A 589 -30.99 -9.85 14.46
C TYR A 589 -31.45 -11.28 14.14
N GLU A 590 -32.42 -11.86 14.87
CA GLU A 590 -32.83 -13.27 14.67
C GLU A 590 -33.40 -13.55 13.28
N ASP A 591 -34.38 -12.76 12.82
CA ASP A 591 -35.03 -12.99 11.52
C ASP A 591 -34.04 -12.79 10.35
N LEU A 592 -33.17 -11.79 10.46
CA LEU A 592 -32.10 -11.54 9.50
C LEU A 592 -31.09 -12.70 9.50
N ALA A 593 -30.70 -13.21 10.67
CA ALA A 593 -29.81 -14.36 10.79
C ALA A 593 -30.44 -15.65 10.24
N ALA A 594 -31.75 -15.84 10.42
CA ALA A 594 -32.49 -16.96 9.86
C ALA A 594 -32.52 -16.89 8.31
N MET A 595 -32.74 -15.70 7.73
CA MET A 595 -32.64 -15.46 6.30
C MET A 595 -31.22 -15.75 5.77
N LEU A 596 -30.19 -15.17 6.41
CA LEU A 596 -28.79 -15.37 6.02
C LEU A 596 -28.35 -16.84 6.10
N ARG A 597 -28.83 -17.61 7.09
CA ARG A 597 -28.64 -19.07 7.16
C ARG A 597 -29.35 -19.78 6.00
N LYS A 598 -30.63 -19.48 5.76
CA LYS A 598 -31.45 -20.09 4.70
C LYS A 598 -30.87 -19.88 3.29
N LYS A 599 -30.21 -18.75 3.06
CA LYS A 599 -29.52 -18.40 1.81
C LYS A 599 -28.06 -18.88 1.72
N GLY A 600 -27.45 -19.29 2.83
CA GLY A 600 -26.02 -19.60 2.90
C GLY A 600 -25.09 -18.37 2.92
N TRP A 601 -25.64 -17.17 3.11
CA TRP A 601 -24.92 -15.89 3.09
C TRP A 601 -24.28 -15.51 4.44
N MET A 602 -24.48 -16.29 5.51
CA MET A 602 -23.98 -15.96 6.87
C MET A 602 -22.47 -15.68 6.93
N LYS A 603 -21.66 -16.42 6.16
CA LYS A 603 -20.19 -16.22 6.02
C LYS A 603 -19.79 -14.90 5.34
N ASP A 604 -20.70 -14.32 4.58
CA ASP A 604 -20.48 -13.10 3.81
C ASP A 604 -20.91 -11.87 4.64
N ALA A 605 -21.65 -12.06 5.75
CA ALA A 605 -22.15 -11.01 6.65
C ALA A 605 -21.26 -10.75 7.87
N TYR A 606 -21.34 -9.57 8.50
CA TYR A 606 -20.74 -9.28 9.81
C TYR A 606 -21.43 -8.11 10.55
N ILE A 607 -21.24 -8.01 11.87
CA ILE A 607 -21.60 -6.82 12.67
C ILE A 607 -20.31 -6.12 13.12
N GLN A 608 -20.20 -4.81 12.82
CA GLN A 608 -19.06 -4.00 13.23
C GLN A 608 -19.19 -3.48 14.66
N ILE A 609 -18.11 -3.62 15.42
CA ILE A 609 -17.87 -3.03 16.73
C ILE A 609 -16.76 -1.99 16.57
N ASP A 610 -17.06 -0.74 16.90
CA ASP A 610 -16.21 0.41 16.60
C ASP A 610 -15.31 0.81 17.78
N GLU A 611 -14.00 0.79 17.57
CA GLU A 611 -13.02 1.41 18.47
C GLU A 611 -13.10 1.00 19.97
N PRO A 612 -13.43 -0.25 20.35
CA PRO A 612 -13.38 -0.63 21.75
C PRO A 612 -11.96 -0.49 22.28
N GLN A 613 -11.84 0.14 23.44
CA GLN A 613 -10.59 0.35 24.17
C GLN A 613 -10.49 -0.69 25.29
N PRO A 614 -9.33 -0.88 25.93
CA PRO A 614 -9.16 -1.86 27.01
C PRO A 614 -10.23 -1.82 28.12
N PRO A 615 -10.71 -0.66 28.61
CA PRO A 615 -11.82 -0.60 29.57
C PRO A 615 -13.16 -1.13 29.03
N HIS A 616 -13.35 -1.17 27.71
CA HIS A 616 -14.60 -1.56 27.05
C HIS A 616 -14.67 -3.07 26.76
N PHE A 617 -13.54 -3.77 26.66
CA PHE A 617 -13.47 -5.19 26.23
C PHE A 617 -14.37 -6.12 27.07
N ALA A 618 -14.46 -5.91 28.38
CA ALA A 618 -15.33 -6.70 29.26
C ALA A 618 -16.83 -6.49 28.97
N GLY A 619 -17.23 -5.31 28.52
CA GLY A 619 -18.59 -5.00 28.08
C GLY A 619 -18.91 -5.55 26.69
N VAL A 620 -18.00 -5.36 25.74
CA VAL A 620 -18.04 -5.97 24.40
C VAL A 620 -18.26 -7.48 24.50
N ARG A 621 -17.51 -8.17 25.38
CA ARG A 621 -17.64 -9.60 25.66
C ARG A 621 -19.05 -10.00 26.13
N ARG A 622 -19.65 -9.27 27.08
CA ARG A 622 -21.01 -9.54 27.58
C ARG A 622 -22.09 -9.23 26.54
N TRP A 623 -21.86 -8.22 25.70
CA TRP A 623 -22.74 -7.89 24.59
C TRP A 623 -22.71 -8.99 23.50
N ILE A 624 -21.53 -9.49 23.13
CA ILE A 624 -21.39 -10.62 22.19
C ILE A 624 -22.04 -11.90 22.76
N ASP A 625 -21.87 -12.20 24.05
CA ASP A 625 -22.54 -13.35 24.69
C ASP A 625 -24.07 -13.29 24.56
N ALA A 626 -24.69 -12.11 24.61
CA ALA A 626 -26.12 -11.96 24.34
C ALA A 626 -26.52 -12.41 22.92
N PHE A 627 -25.65 -12.24 21.92
CA PHE A 627 -25.84 -12.80 20.57
C PHE A 627 -25.60 -14.31 20.55
N ARG A 628 -24.53 -14.80 21.18
CA ARG A 628 -24.20 -16.25 21.23
C ARG A 628 -25.30 -17.10 21.90
N ARG A 629 -26.14 -16.49 22.73
CA ARG A 629 -27.32 -17.11 23.36
C ARG A 629 -28.59 -17.18 22.49
N GLN A 630 -28.65 -16.52 21.33
CA GLN A 630 -29.83 -16.57 20.47
C GLN A 630 -29.83 -17.82 19.55
N PRO A 631 -30.99 -18.31 19.07
CA PRO A 631 -31.06 -19.45 18.15
C PRO A 631 -30.30 -19.26 16.83
N HIS A 632 -30.40 -18.10 16.18
CA HIS A 632 -29.85 -17.86 14.84
C HIS A 632 -28.70 -16.86 14.79
N ALA A 633 -28.79 -15.72 15.49
CA ALA A 633 -27.83 -14.63 15.50
C ALA A 633 -26.48 -14.98 16.15
N LYS A 634 -26.42 -16.09 16.90
CA LYS A 634 -25.20 -16.63 17.51
C LYS A 634 -24.06 -16.93 16.54
N ASP A 635 -24.35 -17.23 15.27
CA ASP A 635 -23.35 -17.54 14.23
C ASP A 635 -22.97 -16.30 13.40
N ILE A 636 -23.48 -15.10 13.72
CA ILE A 636 -23.07 -13.85 13.05
C ILE A 636 -21.59 -13.55 13.38
N PRO A 637 -20.75 -13.28 12.38
CA PRO A 637 -19.37 -12.83 12.61
C PRO A 637 -19.31 -11.45 13.28
N MET A 638 -18.55 -11.36 14.37
CA MET A 638 -18.24 -10.12 15.08
C MET A 638 -16.93 -9.52 14.55
N PHE A 639 -16.98 -8.27 14.09
CA PHE A 639 -15.93 -7.60 13.32
C PHE A 639 -15.50 -6.32 14.06
N ALA A 640 -14.27 -6.22 14.54
CA ALA A 640 -13.87 -5.15 15.48
C ALA A 640 -12.74 -4.25 14.95
N PHE A 641 -13.02 -2.96 14.77
CA PHE A 641 -12.03 -1.91 14.48
C PHE A 641 -11.24 -1.57 15.76
N VAL A 642 -9.91 -1.70 15.76
CA VAL A 642 -9.10 -1.61 16.99
C VAL A 642 -7.79 -0.85 16.82
N TYR A 643 -7.37 -0.15 17.89
CA TYR A 643 -6.15 0.67 17.92
C TYR A 643 -5.10 0.20 18.96
N ASP A 644 -5.49 -0.63 19.93
CA ASP A 644 -4.64 -1.04 21.07
C ASP A 644 -4.22 -2.51 20.97
N GLY A 645 -2.92 -2.80 21.11
CA GLY A 645 -2.36 -4.15 20.98
C GLY A 645 -2.81 -5.20 22.01
N GLN A 646 -3.51 -4.80 23.08
CA GLN A 646 -4.17 -5.74 23.99
C GLN A 646 -5.32 -6.50 23.31
N CYS A 647 -5.90 -5.96 22.22
CA CYS A 647 -7.04 -6.57 21.54
C CYS A 647 -6.74 -8.00 21.01
N TYR A 648 -5.51 -8.26 20.57
CA TYR A 648 -5.09 -9.54 19.98
C TYR A 648 -5.22 -10.71 20.96
N ASP A 649 -5.00 -10.48 22.27
CA ASP A 649 -5.25 -11.47 23.32
C ASP A 649 -6.69 -11.32 23.85
N ALA A 650 -7.08 -10.10 24.25
CA ALA A 650 -8.27 -9.84 25.07
C ALA A 650 -9.63 -10.01 24.35
N LEU A 651 -9.65 -10.08 23.02
CA LEU A 651 -10.85 -10.29 22.20
C LEU A 651 -10.80 -11.61 21.37
N SER A 652 -9.70 -12.37 21.46
CA SER A 652 -9.40 -13.53 20.60
C SER A 652 -10.44 -14.65 20.60
N ASP A 653 -11.17 -14.83 21.69
CA ASP A 653 -12.20 -15.85 21.85
C ASP A 653 -13.59 -15.37 21.41
N CYS A 654 -13.94 -14.10 21.62
CA CYS A 654 -15.30 -13.57 21.35
C CYS A 654 -15.49 -12.87 19.98
N VAL A 655 -14.46 -12.19 19.46
CA VAL A 655 -14.48 -11.52 18.14
C VAL A 655 -14.00 -12.48 17.06
N ASP A 656 -14.60 -12.46 15.86
CA ASP A 656 -14.33 -13.42 14.78
C ASP A 656 -13.45 -12.84 13.68
N ILE A 657 -13.52 -11.52 13.47
CA ILE A 657 -12.70 -10.77 12.53
C ILE A 657 -12.10 -9.57 13.28
N LEU A 658 -10.78 -9.60 13.52
CA LEU A 658 -10.07 -8.45 14.08
C LEU A 658 -9.69 -7.48 12.96
N VAL A 659 -9.75 -6.18 13.21
CA VAL A 659 -9.42 -5.15 12.22
C VAL A 659 -8.54 -4.05 12.85
N PRO A 660 -7.24 -4.33 13.13
CA PRO A 660 -6.30 -3.29 13.50
C PRO A 660 -6.19 -2.17 12.46
N GLU A 661 -6.12 -0.93 12.93
CA GLU A 661 -5.67 0.19 12.11
C GLU A 661 -4.24 -0.03 11.62
N ASN A 662 -4.00 0.31 10.35
CA ASN A 662 -2.70 0.14 9.71
C ASN A 662 -2.26 1.39 8.93
N ASN A 663 -2.47 2.55 9.55
CA ASN A 663 -2.04 3.83 9.00
C ASN A 663 -0.53 4.00 9.13
N ASP A 664 0.05 4.77 8.21
CA ASP A 664 1.46 5.15 8.35
C ASP A 664 1.64 6.08 9.57
N GLY A 665 0.66 6.95 9.85
CA GLY A 665 0.72 8.06 10.80
C GLY A 665 0.89 7.79 12.30
N GLY A 666 0.93 6.53 12.76
CA GLY A 666 1.23 6.21 14.17
C GLY A 666 0.63 4.91 14.74
N ASN A 667 -0.47 4.41 14.18
CA ASN A 667 -1.10 3.14 14.58
C ASN A 667 -0.96 2.13 13.44
N ALA A 668 -0.24 1.02 13.69
CA ALA A 668 -0.02 -0.03 12.71
C ALA A 668 -0.57 -1.39 13.18
N ALA A 669 -0.89 -2.26 12.23
CA ALA A 669 -1.17 -3.66 12.54
C ALA A 669 0.10 -4.35 13.06
N SER A 670 -0.05 -5.29 13.98
CA SER A 670 1.07 -6.04 14.56
C SER A 670 1.30 -7.33 13.80
N LEU A 671 2.52 -7.56 13.30
CA LEU A 671 2.88 -8.84 12.70
C LEU A 671 2.86 -9.95 13.76
N ALA A 672 3.31 -9.66 14.99
CA ALA A 672 3.30 -10.62 16.09
C ALA A 672 1.87 -10.96 16.57
N GLY A 673 1.00 -9.95 16.65
CA GLY A 673 -0.41 -10.09 17.00
C GLY A 673 -1.20 -10.88 15.95
N ILE A 674 -1.04 -10.56 14.66
CA ILE A 674 -1.63 -11.33 13.55
C ILE A 674 -1.10 -12.77 13.54
N ALA A 675 0.20 -12.96 13.78
CA ALA A 675 0.80 -14.28 13.90
C ALA A 675 0.24 -15.11 15.06
N ARG A 676 -0.28 -14.47 16.12
CA ARG A 676 -0.87 -15.14 17.30
C ARG A 676 -2.40 -15.25 17.27
N TRP A 677 -3.10 -14.44 16.48
CA TRP A 677 -4.57 -14.54 16.33
C TRP A 677 -5.01 -15.95 15.85
N PRO A 678 -6.15 -16.50 16.33
CA PRO A 678 -6.57 -17.86 16.03
C PRO A 678 -6.71 -18.15 14.53
N LYS A 679 -6.13 -19.27 14.05
CA LYS A 679 -6.06 -19.58 12.60
C LYS A 679 -7.36 -20.02 11.96
N ASN A 680 -8.42 -20.17 12.74
CA ASN A 680 -9.80 -20.36 12.29
C ASN A 680 -10.63 -19.06 12.29
N LYS A 681 -9.99 -17.91 12.54
CA LYS A 681 -10.57 -16.57 12.55
C LYS A 681 -9.80 -15.66 11.59
N GLU A 682 -10.42 -14.55 11.18
CA GLU A 682 -9.80 -13.62 10.23
C GLU A 682 -9.14 -12.44 10.95
N VAL A 683 -8.09 -11.89 10.34
CA VAL A 683 -7.63 -10.52 10.62
C VAL A 683 -7.67 -9.74 9.30
N TRP A 684 -8.24 -8.55 9.33
CA TRP A 684 -8.21 -7.56 8.26
C TRP A 684 -7.39 -6.35 8.76
N CYS A 685 -7.22 -5.32 7.95
CA CYS A 685 -6.69 -4.05 8.42
C CYS A 685 -7.68 -2.90 8.14
N TYR A 686 -7.45 -1.75 8.76
CA TYR A 686 -8.26 -0.55 8.60
C TYR A 686 -7.39 0.68 8.25
N TRP A 687 -7.91 1.58 7.42
CA TRP A 687 -7.26 2.82 7.06
C TRP A 687 -8.13 4.06 7.26
N THR A 688 -7.50 5.11 7.77
CA THR A 688 -8.00 6.50 7.73
C THR A 688 -7.02 7.44 7.00
N ASN A 689 -5.71 7.19 7.07
CA ASN A 689 -4.69 7.96 6.34
C ASN A 689 -3.41 7.14 6.08
N THR A 690 -3.08 6.95 4.80
CA THR A 690 -1.85 6.28 4.33
C THR A 690 -1.49 6.72 2.92
N ALA A 691 -0.19 6.69 2.57
CA ALA A 691 0.31 7.02 1.24
C ALA A 691 -0.28 6.12 0.12
N HIS A 692 -0.84 4.95 0.44
CA HIS A 692 -1.62 4.15 -0.52
C HIS A 692 -2.85 4.89 -1.09
N GLN A 693 -3.35 5.94 -0.44
CA GLN A 693 -4.52 6.71 -0.88
C GLN A 693 -4.19 8.07 -1.50
N TRP A 694 -2.94 8.55 -1.41
CA TRP A 694 -2.58 9.93 -1.77
C TRP A 694 -2.49 10.16 -3.28
N ILE A 695 -3.00 11.31 -3.75
CA ILE A 695 -2.84 11.73 -5.15
C ILE A 695 -1.39 12.14 -5.45
N ASP A 696 -0.69 12.71 -4.47
CA ASP A 696 0.68 13.20 -4.53
C ASP A 696 1.74 12.16 -4.11
N ALA A 697 1.37 10.86 -4.11
CA ALA A 697 2.27 9.72 -4.00
C ALA A 697 2.48 9.00 -5.36
N PRO A 698 3.54 8.19 -5.51
CA PRO A 698 3.76 7.32 -6.67
C PRO A 698 2.60 6.33 -6.89
N ASN A 699 2.20 6.10 -8.15
CA ASN A 699 1.07 5.22 -8.50
C ASN A 699 1.23 3.79 -7.96
N ILE A 700 2.45 3.25 -7.90
CA ILE A 700 2.73 1.93 -7.32
C ILE A 700 2.21 1.79 -5.87
N ALA A 701 2.18 2.87 -5.07
CA ALA A 701 1.63 2.83 -3.72
C ALA A 701 0.15 2.42 -3.73
N ALA A 702 -0.65 2.95 -4.67
CA ALA A 702 -2.06 2.60 -4.81
C ALA A 702 -2.31 1.16 -5.30
N ARG A 703 -1.29 0.45 -5.84
CA ARG A 703 -1.38 -0.97 -6.24
C ARG A 703 -0.84 -1.94 -5.18
N LEU A 704 0.23 -1.57 -4.47
CA LEU A 704 0.85 -2.43 -3.43
C LEU A 704 0.01 -2.60 -2.15
N TRP A 705 -1.12 -1.91 -2.04
CA TRP A 705 -1.98 -1.88 -0.86
C TRP A 705 -2.43 -3.29 -0.41
N ALA A 706 -2.98 -4.11 -1.32
CA ALA A 706 -3.51 -5.43 -0.99
C ALA A 706 -2.42 -6.49 -0.88
N PRO A 707 -1.38 -6.53 -1.75
CA PRO A 707 -0.24 -7.41 -1.54
C PRO A 707 0.48 -7.16 -0.20
N LYS A 708 0.44 -5.94 0.36
CA LYS A 708 0.87 -5.66 1.75
C LYS A 708 -0.02 -6.38 2.77
N VAL A 709 -1.35 -6.33 2.60
CA VAL A 709 -2.32 -7.05 3.45
C VAL A 709 -2.10 -8.57 3.39
N TRP A 710 -1.84 -9.13 2.20
CA TRP A 710 -1.44 -10.53 2.05
C TRP A 710 -0.14 -10.85 2.81
N TRP A 711 0.90 -10.04 2.63
CA TRP A 711 2.21 -10.22 3.26
C TRP A 711 2.14 -10.21 4.80
N MET A 712 1.27 -9.38 5.38
CA MET A 712 0.98 -9.38 6.82
C MET A 712 0.23 -10.65 7.31
N GLY A 713 -0.29 -11.48 6.40
CA GLY A 713 -1.15 -12.64 6.69
C GLY A 713 -2.64 -12.31 6.81
N ALA A 714 -3.04 -11.07 6.53
CA ALA A 714 -4.41 -10.59 6.67
C ALA A 714 -5.29 -10.90 5.43
N LYS A 715 -6.60 -10.84 5.62
CA LYS A 715 -7.64 -11.29 4.67
C LYS A 715 -8.50 -10.18 4.06
N GLY A 716 -8.30 -8.93 4.47
CA GLY A 716 -9.03 -7.82 3.86
C GLY A 716 -8.67 -6.45 4.40
N MET A 717 -9.40 -5.44 3.91
CA MET A 717 -9.22 -4.02 4.26
C MET A 717 -10.55 -3.30 4.42
N ALA A 718 -10.63 -2.42 5.40
CA ALA A 718 -11.75 -1.53 5.63
C ALA A 718 -11.33 -0.04 5.60
N THR A 719 -12.26 0.82 5.21
CA THR A 719 -12.16 2.28 5.39
C THR A 719 -13.53 2.83 5.72
N TRP A 720 -13.59 3.82 6.61
CA TRP A 720 -14.84 4.42 7.07
C TRP A 720 -15.45 5.41 6.07
N ALA A 721 -14.78 5.66 4.93
CA ALA A 721 -15.37 6.32 3.76
C ALA A 721 -14.63 6.03 2.43
N ILE A 722 -15.29 6.37 1.32
CA ILE A 722 -14.77 6.25 -0.05
C ILE A 722 -15.00 7.52 -0.91
N ALA A 723 -15.64 8.56 -0.38
CA ALA A 723 -16.04 9.76 -1.12
C ALA A 723 -15.85 11.09 -0.37
N ILE A 724 -14.95 11.22 0.62
CA ILE A 724 -14.83 12.44 1.42
C ILE A 724 -14.12 13.59 0.69
N TRP A 725 -14.90 14.53 0.18
CA TRP A 725 -14.42 15.80 -0.39
C TRP A 725 -14.88 17.03 0.42
N TRP A 726 -15.03 16.90 1.74
CA TRP A 726 -15.44 17.99 2.62
C TRP A 726 -14.57 18.09 3.88
N GLU A 727 -14.47 19.30 4.42
CA GLU A 727 -13.91 19.61 5.74
C GLU A 727 -14.91 19.23 6.85
N GLU A 728 -14.45 18.83 8.03
CA GLU A 728 -15.28 18.59 9.24
C GLU A 728 -15.81 19.90 9.86
N SER A 729 -16.49 20.71 9.04
CA SER A 729 -17.16 21.96 9.42
C SER A 729 -18.64 21.69 9.75
N PRO A 730 -19.22 22.37 10.77
CA PRO A 730 -20.65 22.29 11.09
C PRO A 730 -21.58 22.64 9.93
N SER A 731 -21.09 23.41 8.96
CA SER A 731 -21.64 23.49 7.60
C SER A 731 -20.71 22.77 6.63
N LEU A 732 -21.21 21.70 6.00
CA LEU A 732 -20.51 21.01 4.91
C LEU A 732 -20.27 21.99 3.76
N LYS A 733 -19.05 22.51 3.62
CA LYS A 733 -18.65 23.27 2.44
C LYS A 733 -18.56 22.30 1.27
N LEU A 734 -19.34 22.54 0.22
CA LEU A 734 -19.25 21.81 -1.04
C LEU A 734 -18.11 22.42 -1.87
N GLU A 735 -16.87 22.14 -1.46
CA GLU A 735 -15.69 22.49 -2.24
C GLU A 735 -15.58 21.55 -3.45
N ASN A 736 -15.12 22.06 -4.60
CA ASN A 736 -15.10 21.31 -5.84
C ASN A 736 -13.79 20.48 -5.90
N PRO A 737 -13.83 19.14 -5.83
CA PRO A 737 -12.63 18.31 -5.74
C PRO A 737 -11.79 18.30 -7.02
N TRP A 738 -12.35 18.75 -8.14
CA TRP A 738 -11.61 18.99 -9.38
C TRP A 738 -10.68 20.23 -9.30
N VAL A 739 -10.91 21.11 -8.31
CA VAL A 739 -10.13 22.33 -8.07
C VAL A 739 -9.24 22.16 -6.84
N GLU A 740 -9.82 21.75 -5.71
CA GLU A 740 -9.09 21.49 -4.46
C GLU A 740 -9.33 20.03 -4.00
N PRO A 741 -8.38 19.12 -4.25
CA PRO A 741 -8.52 17.71 -3.89
C PRO A 741 -8.09 17.39 -2.44
N PHE A 742 -7.67 18.39 -1.64
CA PHE A 742 -7.21 18.19 -0.27
C PHE A 742 -8.36 17.96 0.72
N SER A 743 -8.41 16.78 1.36
CA SER A 743 -9.27 16.52 2.52
C SER A 743 -8.50 16.77 3.83
N PRO A 744 -9.15 16.83 5.01
CA PRO A 744 -8.48 16.93 6.32
C PRO A 744 -7.41 15.85 6.60
N TRP A 745 -7.39 14.77 5.82
CA TRP A 745 -6.41 13.68 5.91
C TRP A 745 -5.38 13.68 4.75
N GLY A 746 -5.55 14.52 3.72
CA GLY A 746 -4.65 14.63 2.56
C GLY A 746 -5.35 14.59 1.21
N ASN A 747 -4.59 14.73 0.12
CA ASN A 747 -5.11 14.81 -1.24
C ASN A 747 -5.76 13.48 -1.68
N GLY A 748 -7.08 13.49 -1.85
CA GLY A 748 -7.87 12.32 -2.27
C GLY A 748 -8.02 11.22 -1.20
N VAL A 749 -7.59 11.43 0.05
CA VAL A 749 -7.70 10.42 1.11
C VAL A 749 -9.17 10.13 1.38
N MET A 750 -9.51 8.83 1.38
CA MET A 750 -10.88 8.31 1.49
C MET A 750 -11.84 8.88 0.45
N ALA A 751 -11.32 9.28 -0.71
CA ALA A 751 -12.06 9.94 -1.77
C ALA A 751 -11.62 9.41 -3.15
N TYR A 752 -12.31 8.38 -3.64
CA TYR A 752 -11.94 7.59 -4.82
C TYR A 752 -12.84 7.84 -6.04
N PHE A 753 -13.83 8.72 -5.91
CA PHE A 753 -14.74 9.08 -6.99
C PHE A 753 -14.93 10.58 -7.08
N TYR A 754 -14.90 11.12 -8.29
CA TYR A 754 -15.16 12.52 -8.60
C TYR A 754 -16.62 12.76 -9.02
N PRO A 755 -17.14 13.99 -8.84
CA PRO A 755 -18.29 14.52 -9.57
C PRO A 755 -18.16 14.32 -11.09
N PRO A 756 -19.27 14.22 -11.84
CA PRO A 756 -19.24 14.03 -13.29
C PRO A 756 -18.62 15.22 -14.05
N ASN A 757 -18.68 16.43 -13.48
CA ASN A 757 -18.28 17.66 -14.17
C ASN A 757 -17.22 18.46 -13.38
N PRO A 758 -16.09 18.87 -14.00
CA PRO A 758 -15.06 19.70 -13.37
C PRO A 758 -15.49 21.13 -12.98
N GLN A 759 -16.62 21.64 -13.46
CA GLN A 759 -17.23 22.89 -12.99
C GLN A 759 -17.91 22.73 -11.61
N GLY A 760 -18.07 21.50 -11.11
CA GLY A 760 -18.70 21.24 -9.82
C GLY A 760 -20.23 21.16 -9.93
N ILE A 761 -20.96 21.85 -9.04
CA ILE A 761 -22.43 21.74 -8.93
C ILE A 761 -23.21 22.46 -10.05
N GLU A 762 -22.54 23.23 -10.92
CA GLU A 762 -23.18 24.00 -12.01
C GLU A 762 -23.50 23.13 -13.24
N LEU A 763 -24.23 22.02 -13.03
CA LEU A 763 -24.73 21.17 -14.10
C LEU A 763 -25.94 21.80 -14.83
N ALA A 764 -25.97 21.65 -16.16
CA ALA A 764 -27.14 22.01 -16.97
C ALA A 764 -28.33 21.07 -16.71
N GLU A 765 -28.09 19.76 -16.64
CA GLU A 765 -29.11 18.71 -16.48
C GLU A 765 -28.68 17.68 -15.40
N LYS A 766 -29.50 16.65 -15.12
CA LYS A 766 -29.15 15.58 -14.19
C LYS A 766 -28.15 14.64 -14.87
N ASP A 767 -27.01 14.40 -14.23
CA ASP A 767 -25.98 13.48 -14.72
C ASP A 767 -25.73 12.38 -13.68
N MET A 768 -25.86 11.11 -14.08
CA MET A 768 -25.69 9.94 -13.23
C MET A 768 -24.30 9.28 -13.38
N THR A 769 -23.39 9.90 -14.16
CA THR A 769 -22.08 9.34 -14.49
C THR A 769 -21.16 9.30 -13.27
N VAL A 770 -20.75 8.10 -12.87
CA VAL A 770 -19.74 7.90 -11.82
C VAL A 770 -18.34 8.02 -12.42
N VAL A 771 -17.51 8.94 -11.90
CA VAL A 771 -16.12 9.11 -12.33
C VAL A 771 -15.18 8.53 -11.26
N PRO A 772 -14.53 7.38 -11.47
CA PRO A 772 -13.51 6.85 -10.55
C PRO A 772 -12.22 7.68 -10.64
N SER A 773 -11.38 7.53 -9.62
CA SER A 773 -9.98 7.96 -9.68
C SER A 773 -9.07 6.90 -10.29
N LEU A 774 -7.91 7.33 -10.79
CA LEU A 774 -6.80 6.51 -11.25
C LEU A 774 -6.31 5.60 -10.12
N ARG A 775 -6.19 6.14 -8.89
CA ARG A 775 -5.92 5.33 -7.68
C ARG A 775 -6.93 4.21 -7.47
N PHE A 776 -8.19 4.37 -7.84
CA PHE A 776 -9.21 3.31 -7.69
C PHE A 776 -9.04 2.17 -8.70
N VAL A 777 -8.54 2.46 -9.91
CA VAL A 777 -8.08 1.40 -10.84
C VAL A 777 -6.93 0.61 -10.22
N LEU A 778 -5.92 1.31 -9.70
CA LEU A 778 -4.76 0.66 -9.06
C LEU A 778 -5.15 -0.09 -7.78
N THR A 779 -6.20 0.37 -7.08
CA THR A 779 -6.80 -0.32 -5.94
C THR A 779 -7.35 -1.69 -6.36
N ARG A 780 -7.99 -1.80 -7.53
CA ARG A 780 -8.42 -3.10 -8.11
C ARG A 780 -7.22 -3.94 -8.53
N ASP A 781 -6.29 -3.37 -9.29
CA ASP A 781 -5.07 -4.07 -9.73
C ASP A 781 -4.35 -4.75 -8.55
N GLY A 782 -4.31 -4.11 -7.38
CA GLY A 782 -3.75 -4.68 -6.15
C GLY A 782 -4.55 -5.86 -5.60
N ILE A 783 -5.89 -5.79 -5.64
CA ILE A 783 -6.77 -6.92 -5.28
C ILE A 783 -6.48 -8.11 -6.20
N GLU A 784 -6.31 -7.88 -7.50
CA GLU A 784 -6.04 -8.94 -8.47
C GLU A 784 -4.64 -9.54 -8.27
N ASP A 785 -3.63 -8.72 -7.94
CA ASP A 785 -2.30 -9.18 -7.51
C ASP A 785 -2.30 -9.98 -6.18
N TYR A 786 -3.24 -9.73 -5.26
CA TYR A 786 -3.45 -10.54 -4.04
C TYR A 786 -3.88 -11.97 -4.41
N GLU A 787 -4.79 -12.11 -5.38
CA GLU A 787 -5.26 -13.43 -5.82
C GLU A 787 -4.14 -14.27 -6.45
N TYR A 788 -3.17 -13.64 -7.15
CA TYR A 788 -1.98 -14.34 -7.64
C TYR A 788 -1.18 -14.96 -6.49
N ALA A 789 -0.99 -14.21 -5.40
CA ALA A 789 -0.25 -14.69 -4.23
C ALA A 789 -0.99 -15.85 -3.53
N VAL A 790 -2.31 -15.74 -3.35
CA VAL A 790 -3.14 -16.80 -2.74
C VAL A 790 -3.26 -18.04 -3.62
N LEU A 791 -3.41 -17.90 -4.93
CA LEU A 791 -3.40 -19.03 -5.88
C LEU A 791 -2.06 -19.77 -5.81
N LEU A 792 -0.95 -19.04 -5.74
CA LEU A 792 0.38 -19.61 -5.67
C LEU A 792 0.66 -20.31 -4.33
N GLU A 793 0.23 -19.73 -3.19
CA GLU A 793 0.28 -20.41 -1.89
C GLU A 793 -0.59 -21.67 -1.85
N ARG A 794 -1.80 -21.64 -2.43
CA ARG A 794 -2.68 -22.80 -2.54
C ARG A 794 -2.09 -23.90 -3.42
N LEU A 795 -1.48 -23.55 -4.55
CA LEU A 795 -0.81 -24.53 -5.41
C LEU A 795 0.40 -25.16 -4.70
N LEU A 796 1.21 -24.36 -4.01
CA LEU A 796 2.37 -24.86 -3.25
C LEU A 796 1.97 -25.73 -2.05
N SER A 797 0.79 -25.52 -1.43
CA SER A 797 0.34 -26.33 -0.28
C SER A 797 -0.07 -27.76 -0.64
N VAL A 798 -0.40 -28.03 -1.90
CA VAL A 798 -0.76 -29.38 -2.41
C VAL A 798 0.38 -30.05 -3.19
N ARG A 799 1.58 -29.45 -3.22
CA ARG A 799 2.72 -29.91 -4.03
C ARG A 799 3.82 -30.52 -3.15
N GLY A 800 4.36 -31.65 -3.60
CA GLY A 800 5.50 -32.28 -2.95
C GLY A 800 6.77 -31.43 -3.09
N PRO A 801 7.67 -31.39 -2.08
CA PRO A 801 8.86 -30.54 -2.09
C PRO A 801 9.90 -30.88 -3.18
N HIS A 802 9.69 -31.98 -3.92
CA HIS A 802 10.52 -32.43 -5.03
C HIS A 802 9.95 -32.09 -6.42
N ASP A 803 8.76 -31.50 -6.54
CA ASP A 803 8.26 -30.96 -7.82
C ASP A 803 9.13 -29.76 -8.23
N PRO A 804 9.80 -29.77 -9.40
CA PRO A 804 10.70 -28.68 -9.83
C PRO A 804 10.03 -27.29 -9.83
N ALA A 805 8.74 -27.20 -10.15
CA ALA A 805 8.01 -25.94 -10.16
C ALA A 805 7.82 -25.35 -8.74
N THR A 806 7.98 -26.15 -7.69
CA THR A 806 7.93 -25.70 -6.28
C THR A 806 9.05 -24.70 -5.98
N ALA A 807 10.22 -24.84 -6.60
CA ALA A 807 11.32 -23.89 -6.44
C ALA A 807 10.98 -22.53 -7.09
N ALA A 808 10.45 -22.55 -8.31
CA ALA A 808 10.00 -21.35 -9.02
C ALA A 808 8.87 -20.63 -8.26
N GLY A 809 7.87 -21.37 -7.77
CA GLY A 809 6.78 -20.80 -6.97
C GLY A 809 7.24 -20.17 -5.66
N LYS A 810 8.16 -20.82 -4.92
CA LYS A 810 8.75 -20.23 -3.71
C LYS A 810 9.56 -18.96 -4.01
N ALA A 811 10.30 -18.93 -5.12
CA ALA A 811 11.03 -17.75 -5.56
C ALA A 811 10.09 -16.60 -5.97
N ALA A 812 8.98 -16.91 -6.67
CA ALA A 812 7.97 -15.92 -7.05
C ALA A 812 7.22 -15.34 -5.82
N LEU A 813 6.85 -16.16 -4.83
CA LEU A 813 6.33 -15.65 -3.55
C LEU A 813 7.35 -14.76 -2.83
N ALA A 814 8.63 -15.13 -2.81
CA ALA A 814 9.68 -14.30 -2.22
C ALA A 814 9.80 -12.94 -2.95
N ALA A 815 9.68 -12.93 -4.29
CA ALA A 815 9.68 -11.70 -5.08
C ALA A 815 8.45 -10.81 -4.79
N LEU A 816 7.26 -11.39 -4.64
CA LEU A 816 6.05 -10.65 -4.24
C LEU A 816 6.12 -10.10 -2.80
N ARG A 817 6.83 -10.78 -1.89
CA ARG A 817 7.02 -10.30 -0.51
C ARG A 817 8.11 -9.23 -0.38
N ARG A 818 9.10 -9.22 -1.28
CA ARG A 818 10.30 -8.36 -1.22
C ARG A 818 10.03 -6.84 -1.02
N PRO A 819 8.97 -6.23 -1.59
CA PRO A 819 8.71 -4.80 -1.36
C PRO A 819 8.42 -4.44 0.09
N PHE A 820 7.87 -5.35 0.89
CA PHE A 820 7.33 -5.04 2.21
C PHE A 820 8.36 -5.27 3.32
N ARG A 821 8.58 -4.23 4.14
CA ARG A 821 9.52 -4.27 5.28
C ARG A 821 8.79 -4.21 6.61
N THR A 822 7.84 -3.29 6.73
CA THR A 822 6.96 -3.15 7.90
C THR A 822 5.50 -3.03 7.41
N PRO A 823 4.51 -3.19 8.31
CA PRO A 823 3.10 -2.89 8.03
C PRO A 823 2.85 -1.48 7.43
N THR A 824 3.79 -0.55 7.62
CA THR A 824 3.74 0.88 7.26
C THR A 824 4.91 1.32 6.35
N THR A 825 5.67 0.40 5.74
CA THR A 825 6.84 0.77 4.90
C THR A 825 7.13 -0.26 3.80
N TRP A 826 7.21 0.23 2.55
CA TRP A 826 7.38 -0.59 1.35
C TRP A 826 8.19 0.09 0.25
N SER A 827 8.93 -0.69 -0.56
CA SER A 827 9.67 -0.22 -1.74
C SER A 827 8.75 0.31 -2.84
N VAL A 828 9.22 1.32 -3.57
CA VAL A 828 8.52 1.90 -4.74
C VAL A 828 8.91 1.31 -6.10
N SER A 829 9.68 0.21 -6.16
CA SER A 829 10.18 -0.29 -7.47
C SER A 829 9.09 -0.88 -8.37
N GLU A 830 8.69 -0.11 -9.39
CA GLU A 830 7.70 -0.51 -10.40
C GLU A 830 8.20 -1.66 -11.26
N VAL A 831 9.47 -1.60 -11.65
CA VAL A 831 10.12 -2.58 -12.54
C VAL A 831 10.26 -3.94 -11.83
N HIS A 832 10.53 -3.94 -10.52
CA HIS A 832 10.46 -5.16 -9.72
C HIS A 832 9.04 -5.69 -9.63
N TRP A 833 8.05 -4.85 -9.36
CA TRP A 833 6.67 -5.32 -9.21
C TRP A 833 6.14 -6.00 -10.48
N GLN A 834 6.34 -5.38 -11.64
CA GLN A 834 5.99 -5.98 -12.94
C GLN A 834 6.66 -7.36 -13.14
N GLN A 835 7.95 -7.48 -12.81
CA GLN A 835 8.69 -8.73 -12.99
C GLN A 835 8.30 -9.81 -11.96
N ALA A 836 8.03 -9.43 -10.71
CA ALA A 836 7.55 -10.32 -9.65
C ALA A 836 6.16 -10.87 -9.97
N ARG A 837 5.22 -10.01 -10.40
CA ARG A 837 3.89 -10.40 -10.88
C ARG A 837 3.96 -11.36 -12.06
N ALA A 838 4.76 -11.04 -13.07
CA ALA A 838 4.95 -11.92 -14.23
C ALA A 838 5.64 -13.25 -13.87
N ALA A 839 6.49 -13.29 -12.84
CA ALA A 839 7.08 -14.52 -12.32
C ALA A 839 6.06 -15.38 -11.57
N ALA A 840 5.19 -14.76 -10.77
CA ALA A 840 4.07 -15.45 -10.13
C ALA A 840 3.12 -16.07 -11.17
N ALA A 841 2.79 -15.32 -12.23
CA ALA A 841 1.95 -15.81 -13.33
C ALA A 841 2.51 -17.09 -13.99
N ARG A 842 3.81 -17.11 -14.30
CA ARG A 842 4.50 -18.29 -14.85
C ARG A 842 4.49 -19.46 -13.85
N ALA A 843 4.80 -19.20 -12.58
CA ALA A 843 4.80 -20.23 -11.56
C ALA A 843 3.41 -20.84 -11.32
N ILE A 844 2.33 -20.04 -11.38
CA ILE A 844 0.94 -20.51 -11.30
C ILE A 844 0.62 -21.43 -12.49
N GLU A 845 0.99 -21.04 -13.72
CA GLU A 845 0.83 -21.92 -14.89
C GLU A 845 1.65 -23.22 -14.80
N GLU A 846 2.90 -23.16 -14.35
CA GLU A 846 3.78 -24.32 -14.24
C GLU A 846 3.29 -25.31 -13.16
N LEU A 847 2.92 -24.80 -11.98
CA LEU A 847 2.32 -25.58 -10.89
C LEU A 847 0.89 -26.04 -11.19
N GLY A 848 0.20 -25.39 -12.15
CA GLY A 848 -1.08 -25.85 -12.69
C GLY A 848 -0.93 -27.00 -13.69
N LYS A 849 0.06 -26.91 -14.60
CA LYS A 849 0.29 -27.91 -15.67
C LYS A 849 0.74 -29.28 -15.15
N THR A 850 1.40 -29.35 -14.00
CA THR A 850 1.67 -30.63 -13.31
C THR A 850 0.45 -31.18 -12.56
N GLY A 851 -0.76 -30.68 -12.82
CA GLY A 851 -1.97 -30.74 -11.98
C GLY A 851 -3.08 -31.71 -12.37
N GLU A 852 -2.81 -32.78 -13.13
CA GLU A 852 -3.68 -33.97 -13.06
C GLU A 852 -3.16 -34.92 -11.98
N VAL A 853 -3.67 -34.74 -10.75
CA VAL A 853 -3.61 -35.75 -9.67
C VAL A 853 -5.05 -35.95 -9.19
N LYS A 854 -5.41 -37.22 -8.98
CA LYS A 854 -6.80 -37.70 -8.75
C LYS A 854 -7.41 -37.23 -7.43
#